data_AF-A0A7Z1TUX4-F1
#
_entry.id   AF-A0A7Z1TUX4-F1
#
_cell.length_a   1.000
_cell.length_b   1.000
_cell.length_c   1.000
_cell.angle_alpha   90.00
_cell.angle_beta   90.00
_cell.angle_gamma   90.00
#
_symmetry.space_group_name_H-M   'P 1'
#
loop_
_entity.id
_entity.type
_entity.pdbx_description
1 polymer ?
#
loop_
_entity_poly.entity_id
_entity_poly.type
_entity_poly.pdbx_seq_one_letter_code
_entity_poly.pdbx_strand_id
1 'polypeptide(L)'
;MTDHDRNLETLDRVTDAIRSDRLDEATVAAATQRVWQRISTGLERPIAGCPDYQLLIPELVAGRLTPGRALLVEDHTRQCVACRRALLAARGGASEVPAVPIRPSRRTVPRWARIAAAAIMALGLAAAAIPAIGNLAADRVLTATVAVGEGIQRVAADHTEPLAPGSVVRSRELLRTARDASAQLLLADGSLVEIAPRSELELRGGLRGTTIRLRRGTIIVDAADQGSRRLFVATADCQVAVRGTVFAVDHGLKGSRVSVLEGEVEVRRGGRFDVLAPGEQVTTSERLEPVSIAEQVAWSPHAEQHAALLRELSRLHRELADAIEPDTPRTSSRLLDLVPEDTVLYVALPNLADGLGEARAILEQRLADSPVLQAWWREQVIATGIDREIDTILDRLQPLGEAVGDEVVVVLTERGFHPDAGPVVIARLDDPAAFTAILRDEVSRANAAAGSAVLELVDDPADAAASTAELLVWIDGDLVVAAPHPQQLLAVARRGKGSGAAGFAASDLRERLDEAYRRGVSWVVGLDLGRIMAGPAAPATAGEAVMRDRLGIADATTLVVSSSRDGARHALNAALDFAGPRHGIPGWLAEPAPMGSLDFVSPDASFAAAAVSKDAAVIFDELLAAVASVEPGAANELAELERLYGIDLRADLAAPLGGEAAFALDGPILPLPSWKLIVEVYDPETLLDTLERAVAEINRQLAADGRAEIELSETVVAGRTYHVLRQPDATVELALLVVDGYLVAAPGTALIEQALQHRSSGLTLPRSAAFQELLPRDGNADCSAVVWRNLDGLLAAIPEQGIAQLPPEARALLEEGGGPGLLCAYGTDNGIVASGSGSGSGVLTGMPAAGLTGLLAGRPRSGDKSADPLSSRG
;
A
#
# COMPACT_ATOMS: atom_id res chain seq x y z
N MET A 1 68.43 26.86 -40.28
CA MET A 1 67.07 27.38 -40.50
C MET A 1 66.39 26.50 -41.53
N THR A 2 65.61 25.56 -41.03
CA THR A 2 64.82 24.60 -41.80
C THR A 2 63.48 25.21 -42.19
N ASP A 3 62.84 24.67 -43.23
CA ASP A 3 61.55 25.13 -43.79
C ASP A 3 60.42 25.26 -42.75
N HIS A 4 60.54 24.55 -41.62
CA HIS A 4 59.63 24.61 -40.49
C HIS A 4 59.68 25.95 -39.73
N ASP A 5 60.86 26.55 -39.55
CA ASP A 5 61.00 27.85 -38.86
C ASP A 5 60.40 28.98 -39.69
N ARG A 6 60.49 28.89 -41.02
CA ARG A 6 59.90 29.86 -41.95
C ARG A 6 58.37 29.82 -41.94
N ASN A 7 57.79 28.63 -41.77
CA ASN A 7 56.33 28.47 -41.70
C ASN A 7 55.77 28.99 -40.37
N LEU A 8 56.49 28.80 -39.26
CA LEU A 8 56.11 29.36 -37.96
C LEU A 8 56.17 30.89 -37.94
N GLU A 9 57.24 31.49 -38.47
CA GLU A 9 57.31 32.96 -38.61
C GLU A 9 56.24 33.52 -39.55
N THR A 10 55.79 32.75 -40.54
CA THR A 10 54.72 33.18 -41.47
C THR A 10 53.35 33.08 -40.80
N LEU A 11 53.11 32.03 -40.00
CA LEU A 11 51.90 31.87 -39.19
C LEU A 11 51.79 32.95 -38.12
N ASP A 12 52.87 33.28 -37.42
CA ASP A 12 52.87 34.36 -36.45
C ASP A 12 52.61 35.71 -37.13
N ARG A 13 53.18 35.96 -38.32
CA ARG A 13 52.90 37.18 -39.09
C ARG A 13 51.46 37.28 -39.57
N VAL A 14 50.84 36.16 -39.96
CA VAL A 14 49.42 36.10 -40.36
C VAL A 14 48.52 36.30 -39.13
N THR A 15 48.89 35.73 -38.00
CA THR A 15 48.11 35.84 -36.74
C THR A 15 48.18 37.26 -36.17
N ASP A 16 49.34 37.91 -36.25
CA ASP A 16 49.50 39.32 -35.88
C ASP A 16 48.83 40.26 -36.89
N ALA A 17 48.80 39.92 -38.18
CA ALA A 17 48.03 40.66 -39.18
C ALA A 17 46.51 40.58 -38.92
N ILE A 18 45.99 39.40 -38.56
CA ILE A 18 44.57 39.23 -38.19
C ILE A 18 44.23 39.97 -36.89
N ARG A 19 45.16 40.04 -35.92
CA ARG A 19 44.96 40.79 -34.67
C ARG A 19 45.03 42.30 -34.82
N SER A 20 45.79 42.79 -35.80
CA SER A 20 45.97 44.23 -36.04
C SER A 20 45.00 44.81 -37.08
N ASP A 21 44.24 43.97 -37.78
CA ASP A 21 43.20 44.39 -38.72
C ASP A 21 41.96 44.88 -37.94
N ARG A 22 42.00 46.15 -37.51
CA ARG A 22 40.82 46.83 -36.97
C ARG A 22 39.87 47.03 -38.14
N LEU A 23 38.83 46.19 -38.16
CA LEU A 23 37.68 46.35 -39.04
C LEU A 23 37.25 47.83 -39.03
N ASP A 24 37.17 48.41 -40.22
CA ASP A 24 36.75 49.79 -40.41
C ASP A 24 35.43 50.04 -39.67
N GLU A 25 35.37 51.15 -38.94
CA GLU A 25 34.24 51.53 -38.09
C GLU A 25 32.95 51.66 -38.90
N ALA A 26 33.03 52.00 -40.19
CA ALA A 26 31.89 52.01 -41.10
C ALA A 26 31.41 50.59 -41.46
N THR A 27 32.31 49.62 -41.57
CA THR A 27 31.99 48.19 -41.78
C THR A 27 31.33 47.58 -40.54
N VAL A 28 31.83 47.90 -39.34
CA VAL A 28 31.24 47.48 -38.07
C VAL A 28 29.89 48.15 -37.84
N ALA A 29 29.75 49.45 -38.15
CA ALA A 29 28.48 50.15 -38.09
C ALA A 29 27.47 49.58 -39.09
N ALA A 30 27.88 49.27 -40.32
CA ALA A 30 27.02 48.64 -41.33
C ALA A 30 26.60 47.22 -40.92
N ALA A 31 27.51 46.43 -40.33
CA ALA A 31 27.18 45.10 -39.80
C ALA A 31 26.22 45.19 -38.61
N THR A 32 26.48 46.09 -37.67
CA THR A 32 25.63 46.36 -36.51
C THR A 32 24.26 46.85 -36.95
N GLN A 33 24.18 47.70 -37.97
CA GLN A 33 22.92 48.20 -38.50
C GLN A 33 22.14 47.13 -39.27
N ARG A 34 22.82 46.19 -39.96
CA ARG A 34 22.18 45.00 -40.56
C ARG A 34 21.65 44.05 -39.51
N VAL A 35 22.39 43.82 -38.43
CA VAL A 35 21.96 42.99 -37.30
C VAL A 35 20.82 43.68 -36.54
N TRP A 36 20.93 44.98 -36.27
CA TRP A 36 19.88 45.76 -35.63
C TRP A 36 18.63 45.86 -36.51
N GLN A 37 18.75 45.98 -37.83
CA GLN A 37 17.60 45.89 -38.74
C GLN A 37 16.96 44.50 -38.70
N ARG A 38 17.75 43.40 -38.67
CA ARG A 38 17.21 42.03 -38.50
C ARG A 38 16.52 41.83 -37.14
N ILE A 39 17.05 42.40 -36.07
CA ILE A 39 16.48 42.28 -34.72
C ILE A 39 15.24 43.18 -34.58
N SER A 40 15.28 44.42 -35.07
CA SER A 40 14.17 45.37 -34.98
C SER A 40 13.01 45.05 -35.92
N THR A 41 13.24 44.33 -37.03
CA THR A 41 12.17 43.81 -37.89
C THR A 41 11.62 42.45 -37.42
N GLY A 42 12.24 41.82 -36.41
CA GLY A 42 11.88 40.49 -35.90
C GLY A 42 11.40 40.43 -34.44
N LEU A 43 11.32 41.57 -33.72
CA LEU A 43 10.81 41.62 -32.35
C LEU A 43 9.28 41.63 -32.34
N GLU A 44 8.69 40.48 -32.64
CA GLU A 44 7.27 40.25 -32.46
C GLU A 44 6.95 40.14 -30.96
N ARG A 45 5.74 40.60 -30.54
CA ARG A 45 5.32 40.66 -29.12
C ARG A 45 5.65 39.35 -28.34
N PRO A 46 6.20 39.44 -27.13
CA PRO A 46 6.33 38.29 -26.24
C PRO A 46 4.97 37.64 -25.98
N ILE A 47 4.91 36.32 -26.02
CA ILE A 47 3.69 35.55 -25.70
C ILE A 47 3.71 35.37 -24.17
N ALA A 48 2.84 36.09 -23.46
CA ALA A 48 2.84 36.13 -21.99
C ALA A 48 1.83 35.16 -21.36
N GLY A 49 0.89 34.61 -22.14
CA GLY A 49 -0.05 33.61 -21.65
C GLY A 49 -1.05 33.10 -22.68
N CYS A 50 -2.03 32.31 -22.22
CA CYS A 50 -3.04 31.69 -23.08
C CYS A 50 -3.82 32.66 -24.00
N PRO A 51 -4.16 33.90 -23.61
CA PRO A 51 -4.81 34.86 -24.52
C PRO A 51 -3.97 35.18 -25.76
N ASP A 52 -2.65 35.29 -25.59
CA ASP A 52 -1.73 35.57 -26.70
C ASP A 52 -1.62 34.37 -27.63
N TYR A 53 -1.61 33.14 -27.10
CA TYR A 53 -1.68 31.92 -27.92
C TYR A 53 -2.99 31.83 -28.69
N GLN A 54 -4.13 32.17 -28.07
CA GLN A 54 -5.44 32.13 -28.73
C GLN A 54 -5.55 33.12 -29.89
N LEU A 55 -4.89 34.28 -29.80
CA LEU A 55 -4.81 35.25 -30.89
C LEU A 55 -4.01 34.74 -32.10
N LEU A 56 -3.06 33.83 -31.89
CA LEU A 56 -2.23 33.25 -32.95
C LEU A 56 -2.88 32.03 -33.63
N ILE A 57 -3.91 31.42 -33.01
CA ILE A 57 -4.60 30.23 -33.54
C ILE A 57 -5.18 30.45 -34.96
N PRO A 58 -5.87 31.56 -35.28
CA PRO A 58 -6.39 31.79 -36.63
C PRO A 58 -5.29 31.83 -37.70
N GLU A 59 -4.15 32.45 -37.37
CA GLU A 59 -3.00 32.55 -38.27
C GLU A 59 -2.25 31.20 -38.40
N LEU A 60 -2.25 30.37 -37.34
CA LEU A 60 -1.77 29.00 -37.39
C LEU A 60 -2.61 28.16 -38.36
N VAL A 61 -3.95 28.25 -38.25
CA VAL A 61 -4.88 27.53 -39.14
C VAL A 61 -4.77 28.02 -40.59
N ALA A 62 -4.55 29.31 -40.79
CA ALA A 62 -4.31 29.89 -42.11
C ALA A 62 -2.91 29.59 -42.69
N GLY A 63 -2.02 28.95 -41.94
CA GLY A 63 -0.65 28.62 -42.37
C GLY A 63 0.25 29.85 -42.56
N ARG A 64 -0.07 30.97 -41.89
CA ARG A 64 0.62 32.27 -42.06
C ARG A 64 1.60 32.61 -40.95
N LEU A 65 1.70 31.77 -39.92
CA LEU A 65 2.71 31.93 -38.87
C LEU A 65 4.11 31.56 -39.36
N THR A 66 5.11 32.24 -38.82
CA THR A 66 6.51 31.82 -38.97
C THR A 66 6.71 30.43 -38.35
N PRO A 67 7.64 29.60 -38.87
CA PRO A 67 7.82 28.22 -38.38
C PRO A 67 8.06 28.13 -36.88
N GLY A 68 8.85 29.05 -36.31
CA GLY A 68 9.12 29.10 -34.87
C GLY A 68 7.87 29.38 -34.03
N ARG A 69 6.98 30.27 -34.48
CA ARG A 69 5.72 30.54 -33.77
C ARG A 69 4.69 29.46 -33.96
N ALA A 70 4.63 28.84 -35.14
CA ALA A 70 3.74 27.72 -35.37
C ALA A 70 4.04 26.58 -34.37
N LEU A 71 5.32 26.26 -34.19
CA LEU A 71 5.77 25.22 -33.26
C LEU A 71 5.38 25.53 -31.80
N LEU A 72 5.54 26.78 -31.36
CA LEU A 72 5.17 27.21 -30.01
C LEU A 72 3.66 27.13 -29.76
N VAL A 73 2.83 27.51 -30.74
CA VAL A 73 1.37 27.45 -30.59
C VAL A 73 0.89 25.99 -30.65
N GLU A 74 1.50 25.15 -31.50
CA GLU A 74 1.18 23.72 -31.58
C GLU A 74 1.54 22.96 -30.29
N ASP A 75 2.72 23.22 -29.71
CA ASP A 75 3.10 22.62 -28.42
C ASP A 75 2.17 23.06 -27.28
N HIS A 76 1.89 24.37 -27.19
CA HIS A 76 1.00 24.88 -26.15
C HIS A 76 -0.45 24.36 -26.28
N THR A 77 -0.98 24.21 -27.51
CA THR A 77 -2.33 23.66 -27.73
C THR A 77 -2.44 22.16 -27.45
N ARG A 78 -1.31 21.42 -27.44
CA ARG A 78 -1.27 20.04 -26.94
C ARG A 78 -1.33 20.00 -25.42
N GLN A 79 -0.79 20.98 -24.71
CA GLN A 79 -0.74 20.96 -23.24
C GLN A 79 -1.92 21.70 -22.57
N CYS A 80 -2.47 22.74 -23.21
CA CYS A 80 -3.54 23.57 -22.65
C CYS A 80 -4.93 23.27 -23.26
N VAL A 81 -5.87 22.77 -22.43
CA VAL A 81 -7.23 22.37 -22.86
C VAL A 81 -8.05 23.54 -23.42
N ALA A 82 -7.93 24.73 -22.85
CA ALA A 82 -8.65 25.92 -23.34
C ALA A 82 -8.18 26.33 -24.74
N CYS A 83 -6.86 26.35 -24.98
CA CYS A 83 -6.29 26.65 -26.28
C CYS A 83 -6.54 25.51 -27.29
N ARG A 84 -6.60 24.25 -26.84
CA ARG A 84 -6.99 23.11 -27.69
C ARG A 84 -8.43 23.24 -28.21
N ARG A 85 -9.38 23.61 -27.36
CA ARG A 85 -10.78 23.85 -27.78
C ARG A 85 -10.88 25.00 -28.78
N ALA A 86 -10.16 26.09 -28.54
CA ALA A 86 -10.10 27.22 -29.47
C ALA A 86 -9.50 26.81 -30.84
N LEU A 87 -8.46 25.97 -30.86
CA LEU A 87 -7.87 25.44 -32.09
C LEU A 87 -8.83 24.50 -32.84
N LEU A 88 -9.55 23.63 -32.13
CA LEU A 88 -10.57 22.76 -32.73
C LEU A 88 -11.74 23.57 -33.30
N ALA A 89 -12.16 24.64 -32.62
CA ALA A 89 -13.18 25.56 -33.12
C ALA A 89 -12.69 26.40 -34.32
N ALA A 90 -11.39 26.67 -34.42
CA ALA A 90 -10.81 27.39 -35.56
C ALA A 90 -10.52 26.48 -36.76
N ARG A 91 -10.15 25.20 -36.54
CA ARG A 91 -9.93 24.19 -37.59
C ARG A 91 -11.24 23.59 -38.10
N GLY A 92 -12.22 23.45 -37.22
CA GLY A 92 -13.59 23.14 -37.57
C GLY A 92 -14.33 24.43 -37.87
N GLY A 93 -14.27 24.91 -39.12
CA GLY A 93 -15.20 25.94 -39.58
C GLY A 93 -16.60 25.59 -39.10
N ALA A 94 -17.29 26.55 -38.50
CA ALA A 94 -18.64 26.40 -38.03
C ALA A 94 -19.49 25.73 -39.13
N SER A 95 -19.81 24.45 -38.96
CA SER A 95 -21.02 23.90 -39.55
C SER A 95 -22.15 24.37 -38.66
N GLU A 96 -22.59 25.60 -38.92
CA GLU A 96 -24.03 25.83 -38.98
C GLU A 96 -24.59 24.76 -39.92
N VAL A 97 -25.20 23.73 -39.35
CA VAL A 97 -26.01 22.80 -40.13
C VAL A 97 -27.22 23.60 -40.64
N PRO A 98 -27.40 23.77 -41.95
CA PRO A 98 -28.59 24.40 -42.50
C PRO A 98 -29.79 23.52 -42.16
N ALA A 99 -30.83 24.13 -41.62
CA ALA A 99 -32.10 23.48 -41.37
C ALA A 99 -32.65 22.86 -42.67
N VAL A 100 -32.77 21.54 -42.70
CA VAL A 100 -33.59 20.83 -43.68
C VAL A 100 -35.05 21.21 -43.39
N PRO A 101 -35.84 21.68 -44.38
CA PRO A 101 -37.23 22.02 -44.15
C PRO A 101 -38.04 20.73 -44.01
N ILE A 102 -38.22 20.27 -42.77
CA ILE A 102 -39.26 19.28 -42.45
C ILE A 102 -40.59 20.02 -42.40
N ARG A 103 -41.49 19.68 -43.31
CA ARG A 103 -42.88 20.17 -43.31
C ARG A 103 -43.53 19.86 -41.96
N PRO A 104 -44.20 20.83 -41.31
CA PRO A 104 -44.74 20.62 -39.97
C PRO A 104 -45.99 19.73 -40.04
N SER A 105 -45.92 18.55 -39.44
CA SER A 105 -47.13 17.91 -38.90
C SER A 105 -47.40 18.57 -37.55
N ARG A 106 -48.45 19.41 -37.49
CA ARG A 106 -48.88 20.07 -36.25
C ARG A 106 -49.39 19.01 -35.27
N ARG A 107 -48.61 18.76 -34.21
CA ARG A 107 -49.15 18.19 -32.97
C ARG A 107 -48.96 19.21 -31.85
N THR A 108 -50.07 19.74 -31.38
CA THR A 108 -50.15 20.75 -30.32
C THR A 108 -49.82 20.12 -28.97
N VAL A 109 -48.73 20.56 -28.35
CA VAL A 109 -48.39 20.18 -26.97
C VAL A 109 -49.35 20.89 -26.00
N PRO A 110 -50.07 20.15 -25.12
CA PRO A 110 -51.10 20.70 -24.24
C PRO A 110 -50.51 21.62 -23.15
N ARG A 111 -51.31 22.60 -22.70
CA ARG A 111 -50.91 23.69 -21.78
C ARG A 111 -50.29 23.22 -20.46
N TRP A 112 -50.62 22.02 -19.97
CA TRP A 112 -50.08 21.50 -18.71
C TRP A 112 -48.58 21.17 -18.79
N ALA A 113 -48.07 20.78 -19.96
CA ALA A 113 -46.64 20.50 -20.16
C ALA A 113 -45.77 21.78 -20.16
N ARG A 114 -46.36 22.95 -20.48
CA ARG A 114 -45.66 24.24 -20.40
C ARG A 114 -45.59 24.80 -18.97
N ILE A 115 -46.55 24.42 -18.12
CA ILE A 115 -46.56 24.77 -16.70
C ILE A 115 -45.55 23.88 -15.94
N ALA A 116 -45.45 22.59 -16.29
CA ALA A 116 -44.46 21.67 -15.72
C ALA A 116 -43.00 22.08 -16.05
N ALA A 117 -42.72 22.50 -17.28
CA ALA A 117 -41.38 22.97 -17.67
C ALA A 117 -40.98 24.29 -16.97
N ALA A 118 -41.93 25.19 -16.71
CA ALA A 118 -41.68 26.42 -15.96
C ALA A 118 -41.48 26.16 -14.45
N ALA A 119 -42.21 25.20 -13.87
CA ALA A 119 -42.05 24.79 -12.48
C ALA A 119 -40.69 24.11 -12.23
N ILE A 120 -40.21 23.26 -13.16
CA ILE A 120 -38.90 22.59 -13.05
C ILE A 120 -37.74 23.59 -13.18
N MET A 121 -37.86 24.61 -14.05
CA MET A 121 -36.87 25.68 -14.15
C MET A 121 -36.85 26.60 -12.92
N ALA A 122 -38.02 26.91 -12.33
CA ALA A 122 -38.10 27.68 -11.09
C ALA A 122 -37.58 26.90 -9.86
N LEU A 123 -37.86 25.60 -9.77
CA LEU A 123 -37.32 24.72 -8.73
C LEU A 123 -35.80 24.52 -8.88
N GLY A 124 -35.30 24.41 -10.11
CA GLY A 124 -33.87 24.28 -10.41
C GLY A 124 -33.08 25.56 -10.09
N LEU A 125 -33.64 26.74 -10.37
CA LEU A 125 -33.04 28.03 -9.99
C LEU A 125 -33.09 28.26 -8.47
N ALA A 126 -34.15 27.83 -7.78
CA ALA A 126 -34.22 27.85 -6.32
C ALA A 126 -33.24 26.86 -5.66
N ALA A 127 -33.12 25.64 -6.17
CA ALA A 127 -32.19 24.61 -5.68
C ALA A 127 -30.70 24.98 -5.89
N ALA A 128 -30.38 25.74 -6.95
CA ALA A 128 -29.02 26.27 -7.18
C ALA A 128 -28.71 27.52 -6.35
N ALA A 129 -29.71 28.33 -6.00
CA ALA A 129 -29.55 29.53 -5.18
C ALA A 129 -29.36 29.21 -3.68
N ILE A 130 -29.97 28.13 -3.17
CA ILE A 130 -29.91 27.73 -1.75
C ILE A 130 -28.47 27.48 -1.23
N PRO A 131 -27.59 26.71 -1.91
CA PRO A 131 -26.21 26.53 -1.45
C PRO A 131 -25.36 27.80 -1.62
N ALA A 132 -25.62 28.62 -2.64
CA ALA A 132 -24.89 29.87 -2.88
C ALA A 132 -25.20 30.94 -1.81
N ILE A 133 -26.47 31.06 -1.40
CA ILE A 133 -26.92 31.98 -0.33
C ILE A 133 -26.50 31.44 1.05
N GLY A 134 -26.61 30.13 1.28
CA GLY A 134 -26.23 29.50 2.55
C GLY A 134 -24.73 29.56 2.84
N ASN A 135 -23.87 29.39 1.83
CA ASN A 135 -22.41 29.56 2.00
C ASN A 135 -22.03 31.03 2.23
N LEU A 136 -22.71 31.99 1.59
CA LEU A 136 -22.50 33.42 1.85
C LEU A 136 -22.91 33.85 3.27
N ALA A 137 -23.95 33.21 3.83
CA ALA A 137 -24.38 33.43 5.20
C ALA A 137 -23.43 32.77 6.23
N ALA A 138 -22.97 31.54 5.97
CA ALA A 138 -22.00 30.84 6.83
C ALA A 138 -20.64 31.55 6.89
N ASP A 139 -20.18 32.13 5.79
CA ASP A 139 -18.95 32.94 5.75
C ASP A 139 -19.00 34.21 6.62
N ARG A 140 -20.19 34.78 6.84
CA ARG A 140 -20.35 35.99 7.67
C ARG A 140 -20.31 35.69 9.17
N VAL A 141 -20.48 34.42 9.55
CA VAL A 141 -20.57 33.97 10.96
C VAL A 141 -19.29 33.27 11.41
N LEU A 142 -18.41 32.84 10.49
CA LEU A 142 -17.14 32.23 10.84
C LEU A 142 -16.17 33.27 11.44
N THR A 143 -15.85 33.07 12.71
CA THR A 143 -14.80 33.79 13.43
C THR A 143 -13.79 32.80 13.99
N ALA A 144 -12.51 33.14 13.92
CA ALA A 144 -11.46 32.50 14.67
C ALA A 144 -10.75 33.56 15.51
N THR A 145 -10.15 33.17 16.62
CA THR A 145 -9.34 34.06 17.46
C THR A 145 -7.92 33.54 17.53
N VAL A 146 -6.95 34.44 17.42
CA VAL A 146 -5.54 34.09 17.68
C VAL A 146 -5.41 33.78 19.17
N ALA A 147 -5.21 32.52 19.52
CA ALA A 147 -5.09 32.06 20.90
C ALA A 147 -3.70 32.38 21.46
N VAL A 148 -2.65 32.05 20.70
CA VAL A 148 -1.25 32.25 21.04
C VAL A 148 -0.47 32.55 19.75
N GLY A 149 0.53 33.42 19.79
CA GLY A 149 1.47 33.61 18.68
C GLY A 149 1.99 35.03 18.52
N GLU A 150 3.29 35.16 18.32
CA GLU A 150 3.95 36.40 17.88
C GLU A 150 4.36 36.23 16.41
N GLY A 151 4.00 37.18 15.54
CA GLY A 151 4.44 37.16 14.14
C GLY A 151 3.52 36.45 13.14
N ILE A 152 2.27 36.15 13.52
CA ILE A 152 1.18 35.90 12.56
C ILE A 152 0.68 37.23 11.98
N GLN A 153 0.46 37.26 10.67
CA GLN A 153 0.09 38.46 9.94
C GLN A 153 -1.07 38.17 8.99
N ARG A 154 -1.98 39.13 8.86
CA ARG A 154 -3.01 39.16 7.83
C ARG A 154 -2.44 39.79 6.57
N VAL A 155 -2.56 39.11 5.44
CA VAL A 155 -2.05 39.55 4.13
C VAL A 155 -3.21 40.07 3.28
N ALA A 156 -3.21 41.39 3.04
CA ALA A 156 -4.11 42.05 2.10
C ALA A 156 -3.42 42.28 0.74
N ALA A 157 -4.15 42.80 -0.25
CA ALA A 157 -3.63 43.00 -1.61
C ALA A 157 -2.48 44.04 -1.68
N ASP A 158 -2.46 44.99 -0.75
CA ASP A 158 -1.60 46.18 -0.75
C ASP A 158 -0.77 46.37 0.53
N HIS A 159 -1.07 45.63 1.60
CA HIS A 159 -0.34 45.70 2.86
C HIS A 159 -0.42 44.38 3.66
N THR A 160 0.39 44.27 4.71
CA THR A 160 0.38 43.15 5.64
C THR A 160 0.29 43.68 7.07
N GLU A 161 -0.66 43.17 7.85
CA GLU A 161 -1.00 43.65 9.20
C GLU A 161 -0.66 42.57 10.23
N PRO A 162 0.17 42.83 11.26
CA PRO A 162 0.43 41.87 12.32
C PRO A 162 -0.81 41.67 13.21
N LEU A 163 -1.08 40.43 13.60
CA LEU A 163 -2.18 40.07 14.50
C LEU A 163 -1.63 39.74 15.89
N ALA A 164 -2.09 40.47 16.90
CA ALA A 164 -1.83 40.14 18.31
C ALA A 164 -2.75 38.99 18.81
N PRO A 165 -2.36 38.25 19.87
CA PRO A 165 -3.28 37.35 20.58
C PRO A 165 -4.60 38.05 20.95
N GLY A 166 -5.71 37.33 20.83
CA GLY A 166 -7.07 37.86 20.99
C GLY A 166 -7.64 38.54 19.73
N SER A 167 -6.84 38.76 18.69
CA SER A 167 -7.33 39.29 17.41
C SER A 167 -8.32 38.33 16.75
N VAL A 168 -9.45 38.86 16.27
CA VAL A 168 -10.43 38.10 15.50
C VAL A 168 -10.01 38.03 14.04
N VAL A 169 -9.94 36.81 13.53
CA VAL A 169 -9.74 36.46 12.12
C VAL A 169 -11.09 36.09 11.51
N ARG A 170 -11.38 36.65 10.33
CA ARG A 170 -12.62 36.39 9.58
C ARG A 170 -12.39 35.46 8.39
N SER A 171 -13.47 34.91 7.86
CA SER A 171 -13.45 34.15 6.61
C SER A 171 -12.80 34.95 5.47
N ARG A 172 -12.08 34.26 4.60
CA ARG A 172 -11.33 34.79 3.44
C ARG A 172 -10.15 35.71 3.75
N GLU A 173 -9.77 35.86 5.01
CA GLU A 173 -8.52 36.53 5.37
C GLU A 173 -7.35 35.58 5.18
N LEU A 174 -6.37 35.97 4.35
CA LEU A 174 -5.13 35.21 4.18
C LEU A 174 -4.23 35.49 5.37
N LEU A 175 -3.87 34.44 6.09
CA LEU A 175 -2.94 34.49 7.22
C LEU A 175 -1.58 33.98 6.79
N ARG A 176 -0.52 34.57 7.34
CA ARG A 176 0.86 34.15 7.12
C ARG A 176 1.64 34.19 8.44
N THR A 177 2.39 33.13 8.72
CA THR A 177 3.40 33.12 9.80
C THR A 177 4.79 33.45 9.26
N ALA A 178 5.57 34.20 10.04
CA ALA A 178 6.96 34.56 9.70
C ALA A 178 7.94 33.37 9.85
N ARG A 179 9.23 33.60 9.57
CA ARG A 179 10.28 32.55 9.55
C ARG A 179 10.45 31.82 10.89
N ASP A 180 10.31 32.53 11.99
CA ASP A 180 10.60 32.04 13.36
C ASP A 180 9.35 32.20 14.26
N ALA A 181 8.16 32.24 13.65
CA ALA A 181 6.90 32.52 14.32
C ALA A 181 5.91 31.36 14.13
N SER A 182 5.41 30.79 15.22
CA SER A 182 4.26 29.88 15.22
C SER A 182 3.04 30.58 15.80
N ALA A 183 1.85 30.09 15.47
CA ALA A 183 0.60 30.64 15.97
C ALA A 183 -0.43 29.55 16.21
N GLN A 184 -1.36 29.81 17.12
CA GLN A 184 -2.50 28.97 17.41
C GLN A 184 -3.78 29.75 17.14
N LEU A 185 -4.69 29.17 16.38
CA LEU A 185 -6.02 29.71 16.14
C LEU A 185 -7.05 28.83 16.85
N LEU A 186 -7.87 29.46 17.67
CA LEU A 186 -9.09 28.84 18.19
C LEU A 186 -10.25 29.20 17.26
N LEU A 187 -10.84 28.19 16.63
CA LEU A 187 -12.00 28.37 15.75
C LEU A 187 -13.29 28.48 16.58
N ALA A 188 -14.33 29.11 16.01
CA ALA A 188 -15.63 29.22 16.68
C ALA A 188 -16.32 27.88 16.96
N ASP A 189 -15.90 26.80 16.28
CA ASP A 189 -16.36 25.44 16.53
C ASP A 189 -15.58 24.73 17.66
N GLY A 190 -14.64 25.42 18.31
CA GLY A 190 -13.82 24.86 19.40
C GLY A 190 -12.56 24.15 18.92
N SER A 191 -12.36 23.97 17.61
CA SER A 191 -11.14 23.36 17.07
C SER A 191 -9.93 24.27 17.27
N LEU A 192 -8.78 23.69 17.59
CA LEU A 192 -7.50 24.38 17.71
C LEU A 192 -6.63 24.07 16.49
N VAL A 193 -6.05 25.11 15.88
CA VAL A 193 -5.16 24.98 14.72
C VAL A 193 -3.80 25.56 15.09
N GLU A 194 -2.80 24.70 15.26
CA GLU A 194 -1.42 25.11 15.36
C GLU A 194 -0.84 25.33 13.97
N ILE A 195 -0.14 26.44 13.78
CA ILE A 195 0.39 26.91 12.51
C ILE A 195 1.90 27.01 12.63
N ALA A 196 2.60 26.23 11.81
CA ALA A 196 4.06 26.22 11.76
C ALA A 196 4.60 27.54 11.17
N PRO A 197 5.89 27.85 11.39
CA PRO A 197 6.54 28.95 10.70
C PRO A 197 6.44 28.84 9.16
N ARG A 198 6.40 29.99 8.48
CA ARG A 198 6.29 30.10 7.01
C ARG A 198 5.05 29.46 6.37
N SER A 199 3.96 29.36 7.13
CA SER A 199 2.70 28.80 6.65
C SER A 199 1.75 29.89 6.18
N GLU A 200 0.94 29.57 5.18
CA GLU A 200 -0.13 30.43 4.69
C GLU A 200 -1.44 29.67 4.61
N LEU A 201 -2.47 30.20 5.24
CA LEU A 201 -3.79 29.61 5.23
C LEU A 201 -4.90 30.64 5.18
N GLU A 202 -6.07 30.20 4.75
CA GLU A 202 -7.30 30.99 4.69
C GLU A 202 -8.43 30.15 5.30
N LEU A 203 -9.31 30.76 6.10
CA LEU A 203 -10.50 30.10 6.61
C LEU A 203 -11.70 30.37 5.70
N ARG A 204 -12.54 29.36 5.45
CA ARG A 204 -13.81 29.48 4.73
C ARG A 204 -14.95 28.83 5.48
N GLY A 205 -16.08 29.51 5.55
CA GLY A 205 -17.33 28.98 6.09
C GLY A 205 -18.14 28.29 4.99
N GLY A 206 -18.76 27.16 5.31
CA GLY A 206 -19.65 26.46 4.38
C GLY A 206 -20.78 25.77 5.10
N LEU A 207 -21.83 25.42 4.36
CA LEU A 207 -22.99 24.68 4.88
C LEU A 207 -22.63 23.30 5.47
N ARG A 208 -21.51 22.71 5.03
CA ARG A 208 -21.01 21.41 5.49
C ARG A 208 -20.02 21.51 6.67
N GLY A 209 -19.59 22.72 7.02
CA GLY A 209 -18.61 23.00 8.08
C GLY A 209 -17.50 23.97 7.66
N THR A 210 -16.51 24.13 8.53
CA THR A 210 -15.37 25.03 8.33
C THR A 210 -14.33 24.39 7.40
N THR A 211 -13.77 25.16 6.47
CA THR A 211 -12.66 24.71 5.60
C THR A 211 -11.42 25.56 5.84
N ILE A 212 -10.33 24.94 6.28
CA ILE A 212 -9.00 25.52 6.37
C ILE A 212 -8.31 25.29 5.02
N ARG A 213 -8.14 26.35 4.24
CA ARG A 213 -7.44 26.29 2.95
C ARG A 213 -5.96 26.57 3.17
N LEU A 214 -5.15 25.52 3.26
CA LEU A 214 -3.71 25.61 3.41
C LEU A 214 -3.07 25.85 2.03
N ARG A 215 -2.44 27.02 1.84
CA ARG A 215 -1.77 27.37 0.58
C ARG A 215 -0.32 26.91 0.55
N ARG A 216 0.33 26.86 1.72
CA ARG A 216 1.68 26.31 1.92
C ARG A 216 2.00 26.22 3.43
N GLY A 217 3.01 25.43 3.75
CA GLY A 217 3.51 25.23 5.11
C GLY A 217 2.79 24.10 5.82
N THR A 218 2.87 24.09 7.14
CA THR A 218 2.47 22.96 7.97
C THR A 218 1.50 23.42 9.05
N ILE A 219 0.48 22.63 9.32
CA ILE A 219 -0.47 22.83 10.42
C ILE A 219 -0.69 21.53 11.18
N ILE A 220 -0.96 21.65 12.48
CA ILE A 220 -1.58 20.59 13.27
C ILE A 220 -2.98 21.07 13.61
N VAL A 221 -3.95 20.19 13.42
CA VAL A 221 -5.35 20.49 13.65
C VAL A 221 -5.84 19.52 14.72
N ASP A 222 -6.26 20.09 15.84
CA ASP A 222 -7.05 19.42 16.86
C ASP A 222 -8.52 19.80 16.63
N ALA A 223 -9.24 18.92 15.94
CA ALA A 223 -10.60 19.16 15.49
C ALA A 223 -11.61 18.76 16.58
N ALA A 224 -12.40 19.72 17.07
CA ALA A 224 -13.45 19.43 18.05
C ALA A 224 -14.58 18.57 17.44
N ASP A 225 -15.14 17.64 18.20
CA ASP A 225 -16.35 16.93 17.78
C ASP A 225 -17.58 17.85 17.84
N GLN A 226 -18.29 17.95 16.72
CA GLN A 226 -19.46 18.81 16.51
C GLN A 226 -20.66 17.98 15.99
N GLY A 227 -20.64 16.66 16.18
CA GLY A 227 -21.68 15.74 15.77
C GLY A 227 -21.81 15.62 14.25
N SER A 228 -22.76 16.36 13.64
CA SER A 228 -23.08 16.23 12.21
C SER A 228 -22.25 17.13 11.28
N ARG A 229 -21.46 18.07 11.83
CA ARG A 229 -20.61 18.97 11.04
C ARG A 229 -19.19 18.42 10.96
N ARG A 230 -18.50 18.67 9.85
CA ARG A 230 -17.13 18.22 9.61
C ARG A 230 -16.19 19.41 9.47
N LEU A 231 -14.96 19.26 9.94
CA LEU A 231 -13.88 20.17 9.62
C LEU A 231 -13.18 19.68 8.34
N PHE A 232 -12.83 20.60 7.45
CA PHE A 232 -12.12 20.28 6.22
C PHE A 232 -10.78 21.00 6.17
N VAL A 233 -9.73 20.32 5.73
CA VAL A 233 -8.47 20.96 5.32
C VAL A 233 -8.29 20.76 3.82
N ALA A 234 -8.16 21.84 3.07
CA ALA A 234 -8.02 21.81 1.62
C ALA A 234 -6.67 22.39 1.19
N THR A 235 -5.88 21.60 0.48
CA THR A 235 -4.67 22.04 -0.21
C THR A 235 -4.92 22.16 -1.72
N ALA A 236 -3.89 22.43 -2.51
CA ALA A 236 -4.02 22.36 -3.97
C ALA A 236 -4.26 20.92 -4.48
N ASP A 237 -3.84 19.91 -3.71
CA ASP A 237 -3.71 18.53 -4.20
C ASP A 237 -4.69 17.56 -3.51
N CYS A 238 -5.15 17.87 -2.30
CA CYS A 238 -6.08 17.03 -1.55
C CYS A 238 -7.08 17.83 -0.72
N GLN A 239 -8.17 17.15 -0.37
CA GLN A 239 -9.13 17.60 0.62
C GLN A 239 -9.23 16.56 1.72
N VAL A 240 -8.97 16.99 2.94
CA VAL A 240 -9.05 16.21 4.17
C VAL A 240 -10.36 16.54 4.86
N ALA A 241 -11.11 15.53 5.32
CA ALA A 241 -12.36 15.68 6.05
C ALA A 241 -12.32 14.86 7.33
N VAL A 242 -12.71 15.47 8.45
CA VAL A 242 -12.55 14.86 9.76
C VAL A 242 -13.73 15.12 10.70
N ARG A 243 -13.78 14.35 11.80
CA ARG A 243 -14.62 14.57 12.97
C ARG A 243 -13.83 14.15 14.22
N GLY A 244 -13.59 15.06 15.17
CA GLY A 244 -12.94 14.68 16.44
C GLY A 244 -11.56 14.04 16.25
N THR A 245 -10.62 14.72 15.59
CA THR A 245 -9.32 14.11 15.22
C THR A 245 -8.16 15.07 15.43
N VAL A 246 -7.00 14.52 15.78
CA VAL A 246 -5.73 15.25 15.79
C VAL A 246 -4.88 14.79 14.62
N PHE A 247 -4.52 15.71 13.72
CA PHE A 247 -3.76 15.37 12.52
C PHE A 247 -2.89 16.52 12.05
N ALA A 248 -1.80 16.18 11.36
CA ALA A 248 -0.87 17.14 10.77
C ALA A 248 -1.03 17.16 9.25
N VAL A 249 -1.03 18.36 8.66
CA VAL A 249 -1.01 18.56 7.22
C VAL A 249 0.16 19.43 6.85
N ASP A 250 1.05 18.91 6.00
CA ASP A 250 2.11 19.66 5.34
C ASP A 250 1.76 19.86 3.87
N HIS A 251 1.96 21.07 3.34
CA HIS A 251 1.72 21.39 1.93
C HIS A 251 2.83 22.27 1.35
N GLY A 252 3.39 21.84 0.21
CA GLY A 252 4.43 22.57 -0.49
C GLY A 252 4.46 22.29 -1.99
N LEU A 253 5.59 22.62 -2.62
CA LEU A 253 5.77 22.50 -4.08
C LEU A 253 5.69 21.05 -4.59
N LYS A 254 6.07 20.08 -3.74
CA LYS A 254 6.12 18.65 -4.09
C LYS A 254 4.81 17.91 -3.83
N GLY A 255 3.81 18.56 -3.23
CA GLY A 255 2.54 17.93 -2.89
C GLY A 255 2.08 18.28 -1.47
N SER A 256 1.21 17.43 -0.93
CA SER A 256 0.67 17.50 0.43
C SER A 256 0.91 16.18 1.15
N ARG A 257 1.24 16.24 2.43
CA ARG A 257 1.38 15.09 3.34
C ARG A 257 0.39 15.23 4.48
N VAL A 258 -0.39 14.19 4.75
CA VAL A 258 -1.40 14.16 5.82
C VAL A 258 -1.05 13.01 6.75
N SER A 259 -0.94 13.29 8.04
CA SER A 259 -0.56 12.32 9.08
C SER A 259 -1.54 12.36 10.22
N VAL A 260 -1.99 11.19 10.66
CA VAL A 260 -2.99 11.08 11.72
C VAL A 260 -2.28 10.79 13.04
N LEU A 261 -2.47 11.68 14.01
CA LEU A 261 -2.02 11.46 15.38
C LEU A 261 -3.12 10.73 16.17
N GLU A 262 -4.38 11.07 15.88
CA GLU A 262 -5.55 10.53 16.57
C GLU A 262 -6.82 10.60 15.72
N GLY A 263 -7.71 9.62 15.90
CA GLY A 263 -8.99 9.50 15.22
C GLY A 263 -8.88 9.00 13.78
N GLU A 264 -9.90 9.24 12.96
CA GLU A 264 -9.94 8.80 11.56
C GLU A 264 -10.02 9.97 10.59
N VAL A 265 -9.17 9.96 9.57
CA VAL A 265 -9.06 11.05 8.61
C VAL A 265 -9.40 10.57 7.20
N GLU A 266 -10.44 11.17 6.61
CA GLU A 266 -10.80 10.90 5.21
C GLU A 266 -10.02 11.85 4.28
N VAL A 267 -9.18 11.30 3.39
CA VAL A 267 -8.38 12.07 2.43
C VAL A 267 -8.86 11.81 1.00
N ARG A 268 -9.26 12.88 0.31
CA ARG A 268 -9.57 12.86 -1.13
C ARG A 268 -8.42 13.46 -1.93
N ARG A 269 -7.80 12.68 -2.80
CA ARG A 269 -6.70 13.12 -3.70
C ARG A 269 -6.80 12.46 -5.07
N GLY A 270 -6.57 13.20 -6.16
CA GLY A 270 -6.46 12.62 -7.50
C GLY A 270 -7.61 11.70 -7.97
N GLY A 271 -8.83 11.85 -7.42
CA GLY A 271 -9.96 10.95 -7.69
C GLY A 271 -10.02 9.69 -6.80
N ARG A 272 -9.01 9.46 -5.95
CA ARG A 272 -8.95 8.42 -4.92
C ARG A 272 -9.50 8.93 -3.59
N PHE A 273 -9.92 7.99 -2.75
CA PHE A 273 -10.45 8.20 -1.41
C PHE A 273 -9.69 7.25 -0.48
N ASP A 274 -8.93 7.82 0.46
CA ASP A 274 -8.14 7.10 1.45
C ASP A 274 -8.73 7.40 2.85
N VAL A 275 -8.81 6.42 3.74
CA VAL A 275 -9.17 6.61 5.16
C VAL A 275 -7.94 6.24 5.96
N LEU A 276 -7.50 7.14 6.84
CA LEU A 276 -6.27 6.99 7.61
C LEU A 276 -6.58 6.80 9.10
N ALA A 277 -5.95 5.79 9.70
CA ALA A 277 -5.98 5.49 11.13
C ALA A 277 -4.80 6.14 11.90
N PRO A 278 -4.81 6.17 13.25
CA PRO A 278 -3.71 6.73 14.03
C PRO A 278 -2.37 6.06 13.71
N GLY A 279 -1.32 6.87 13.49
CA GLY A 279 0.00 6.38 13.06
C GLY A 279 0.18 6.32 11.54
N GLU A 280 -0.90 6.41 10.76
CA GLU A 280 -0.83 6.37 9.31
C GLU A 280 -0.59 7.74 8.68
N GLN A 281 -0.05 7.71 7.45
CA GLN A 281 0.28 8.89 6.67
C GLN A 281 0.05 8.65 5.18
N VAL A 282 -0.38 9.69 4.46
CA VAL A 282 -0.48 9.68 2.99
C VAL A 282 0.17 10.91 2.37
N THR A 283 0.75 10.74 1.18
CA THR A 283 1.28 11.83 0.36
C THR A 283 0.52 11.94 -0.97
N THR A 284 0.39 13.16 -1.50
CA THR A 284 -0.34 13.40 -2.77
C THR A 284 0.54 13.26 -4.01
N SER A 285 1.85 13.08 -3.85
CA SER A 285 2.80 12.88 -4.95
C SER A 285 3.86 11.87 -4.55
N GLU A 286 4.26 11.01 -5.49
CA GLU A 286 5.39 10.08 -5.35
C GLU A 286 6.74 10.80 -5.14
N ARG A 287 6.83 12.10 -5.48
CA ARG A 287 8.02 12.93 -5.25
C ARG A 287 8.12 13.47 -3.81
N LEU A 288 7.08 13.25 -3.01
CA LEU A 288 7.00 13.65 -1.62
C LEU A 288 7.10 12.40 -0.76
N GLU A 289 8.27 12.18 -0.16
CA GLU A 289 8.53 11.04 0.71
C GLU A 289 7.73 11.15 2.01
N PRO A 290 7.37 10.05 2.66
CA PRO A 290 6.91 10.06 4.03
C PRO A 290 7.96 10.61 5.01
N VAL A 291 7.53 11.18 6.13
CA VAL A 291 8.40 11.50 7.28
C VAL A 291 7.79 10.94 8.56
N SER A 292 8.58 10.78 9.63
CA SER A 292 8.02 10.34 10.91
C SER A 292 7.04 11.40 11.39
N ILE A 293 5.95 10.93 12.01
CA ILE A 293 4.97 11.83 12.59
C ILE A 293 5.63 12.69 13.66
N ALA A 294 6.54 12.12 14.45
CA ALA A 294 7.38 12.84 15.41
C ALA A 294 8.17 13.99 14.77
N GLU A 295 8.86 13.76 13.66
CA GLU A 295 9.59 14.82 12.94
C GLU A 295 8.65 15.86 12.32
N GLN A 296 7.51 15.43 11.78
CA GLN A 296 6.51 16.34 11.21
C GLN A 296 5.90 17.26 12.26
N VAL A 297 5.77 16.81 13.51
CA VAL A 297 5.22 17.61 14.62
C VAL A 297 6.30 18.18 15.54
N ALA A 298 7.58 17.95 15.26
CA ALA A 298 8.70 18.40 16.10
C ALA A 298 8.78 19.92 16.28
N TRP A 299 8.21 20.69 15.35
CA TRP A 299 8.10 22.14 15.46
C TRP A 299 7.00 22.59 16.45
N SER A 300 6.08 21.69 16.81
CA SER A 300 5.00 21.99 17.75
C SER A 300 5.58 22.18 19.16
N PRO A 301 5.06 23.15 19.91
CA PRO A 301 5.32 23.27 21.34
C PRO A 301 4.99 21.99 22.15
N HIS A 302 4.19 21.06 21.60
CA HIS A 302 3.72 19.83 22.26
C HIS A 302 4.37 18.54 21.74
N ALA A 303 5.47 18.63 20.96
CA ALA A 303 6.09 17.48 20.28
C ALA A 303 6.45 16.29 21.20
N GLU A 304 7.06 16.56 22.37
CA GLU A 304 7.45 15.51 23.33
C GLU A 304 6.23 14.76 23.91
N GLN A 305 5.10 15.46 24.07
CA GLN A 305 3.86 14.88 24.59
C GLN A 305 3.23 13.94 23.57
N HIS A 306 3.21 14.32 22.29
CA HIS A 306 2.72 13.46 21.21
C HIS A 306 3.57 12.20 21.03
N ALA A 307 4.91 12.32 21.09
CA ALA A 307 5.80 11.16 20.97
C ALA A 307 5.69 10.21 22.17
N ALA A 308 5.53 10.74 23.38
CA ALA A 308 5.30 9.92 24.58
C ALA A 308 3.98 9.13 24.50
N LEU A 309 2.91 9.78 24.04
CA LEU A 309 1.60 9.13 23.86
C LEU A 309 1.67 7.98 22.84
N LEU A 310 2.32 8.19 21.69
CA LEU A 310 2.45 7.16 20.65
C LEU A 310 3.15 5.90 21.16
N ARG A 311 4.20 6.04 21.98
CA ARG A 311 4.89 4.90 22.59
C ARG A 311 3.99 4.13 23.56
N GLU A 312 3.24 4.84 24.40
CA GLU A 312 2.33 4.22 25.37
C GLU A 312 1.17 3.51 24.67
N LEU A 313 0.59 4.10 23.62
CA LEU A 313 -0.47 3.47 22.82
C LEU A 313 0.03 2.21 22.09
N SER A 314 1.22 2.28 21.48
CA SER A 314 1.82 1.12 20.79
C SER A 314 2.11 -0.03 21.75
N ARG A 315 2.54 0.29 22.97
CA ARG A 315 2.78 -0.70 24.02
C ARG A 315 1.49 -1.31 24.53
N LEU A 316 0.49 -0.48 24.86
CA LEU A 316 -0.83 -0.93 25.30
C LEU A 316 -1.45 -1.86 24.25
N HIS A 317 -1.36 -1.52 22.97
CA HIS A 317 -1.84 -2.36 21.87
C HIS A 317 -1.24 -3.77 21.90
N ARG A 318 0.09 -3.89 22.05
CA ARG A 318 0.76 -5.20 22.14
C ARG A 318 0.30 -6.01 23.35
N GLU A 319 0.24 -5.38 24.53
CA GLU A 319 -0.15 -6.07 25.77
C GLU A 319 -1.63 -6.50 25.74
N LEU A 320 -2.51 -5.71 25.11
CA LEU A 320 -3.91 -6.10 24.89
C LEU A 320 -4.02 -7.24 23.87
N ALA A 321 -3.25 -7.21 22.79
CA ALA A 321 -3.23 -8.30 21.81
C ALA A 321 -2.76 -9.62 22.44
N ASP A 322 -1.73 -9.56 23.30
CA ASP A 322 -1.23 -10.72 24.04
C ASP A 322 -2.26 -11.31 25.00
N ALA A 323 -3.05 -10.49 25.68
CA ALA A 323 -4.05 -10.96 26.65
C ALA A 323 -5.31 -11.57 26.02
N ILE A 324 -5.58 -11.23 24.76
CA ILE A 324 -6.79 -11.68 24.05
C ILE A 324 -6.52 -12.98 23.26
N GLU A 325 -5.28 -13.28 22.90
CA GLU A 325 -4.93 -14.54 22.22
C GLU A 325 -4.80 -15.69 23.23
N PRO A 326 -5.53 -16.82 23.06
CA PRO A 326 -5.51 -17.91 24.02
C PRO A 326 -4.12 -18.55 24.17
N ASP A 327 -3.78 -18.85 25.42
CA ASP A 327 -2.51 -19.49 25.79
C ASP A 327 -2.42 -20.98 25.42
N THR A 328 -3.57 -21.65 25.23
CA THR A 328 -3.61 -23.09 24.94
C THR A 328 -4.09 -23.34 23.52
N PRO A 329 -3.29 -23.99 22.66
CA PRO A 329 -3.70 -24.31 21.30
C PRO A 329 -4.74 -25.44 21.30
N ARG A 330 -5.80 -25.29 20.48
CA ARG A 330 -6.83 -26.31 20.26
C ARG A 330 -6.27 -27.43 19.40
N THR A 331 -6.45 -28.68 19.84
CA THR A 331 -5.91 -29.86 19.13
C THR A 331 -6.94 -30.65 18.30
N SER A 332 -8.21 -30.26 18.38
CA SER A 332 -9.33 -30.87 17.65
C SER A 332 -10.53 -29.93 17.64
N SER A 333 -11.43 -30.06 16.65
CA SER A 333 -12.70 -29.32 16.60
C SER A 333 -13.87 -30.26 16.29
N ARG A 334 -14.90 -30.25 17.14
CA ARG A 334 -16.19 -30.95 16.87
C ARG A 334 -17.01 -30.22 15.80
N LEU A 335 -16.81 -28.92 15.66
CA LEU A 335 -17.53 -28.08 14.70
C LEU A 335 -17.17 -28.42 13.25
N LEU A 336 -15.95 -28.94 13.05
CA LEU A 336 -15.44 -29.35 11.75
C LEU A 336 -16.26 -30.47 11.09
N ASP A 337 -16.94 -31.32 11.88
CA ASP A 337 -17.81 -32.38 11.38
C ASP A 337 -19.22 -31.87 10.96
N LEU A 338 -19.55 -30.63 11.32
CA LEU A 338 -20.84 -29.99 11.06
C LEU A 338 -20.83 -29.09 9.81
N VAL A 339 -19.64 -28.90 9.23
CA VAL A 339 -19.39 -28.00 8.11
C VAL A 339 -20.15 -28.47 6.83
N PRO A 340 -20.78 -27.56 6.07
CA PRO A 340 -21.42 -27.87 4.79
C PRO A 340 -20.47 -28.49 3.75
N GLU A 341 -21.04 -29.28 2.82
CA GLU A 341 -20.28 -29.99 1.78
C GLU A 341 -19.56 -29.08 0.79
N ASP A 342 -20.17 -27.94 0.50
CA ASP A 342 -19.76 -26.95 -0.50
C ASP A 342 -18.92 -25.83 0.11
N THR A 343 -18.26 -26.11 1.24
CA THR A 343 -17.39 -25.16 1.93
C THR A 343 -16.16 -24.83 1.10
N VAL A 344 -15.92 -23.53 0.92
CA VAL A 344 -14.75 -22.98 0.23
C VAL A 344 -13.82 -22.25 1.17
N LEU A 345 -14.36 -21.56 2.18
CA LEU A 345 -13.58 -20.93 3.25
C LEU A 345 -14.02 -21.50 4.59
N TYR A 346 -13.05 -21.92 5.39
CA TYR A 346 -13.21 -22.29 6.79
C TYR A 346 -12.33 -21.36 7.64
N VAL A 347 -12.89 -20.73 8.65
CA VAL A 347 -12.16 -19.92 9.62
C VAL A 347 -12.56 -20.38 11.00
N ALA A 348 -11.61 -20.81 11.82
CA ALA A 348 -11.84 -21.09 13.23
C ALA A 348 -11.08 -20.08 14.09
N LEU A 349 -11.83 -19.37 14.89
CA LEU A 349 -11.35 -18.34 15.80
C LEU A 349 -11.50 -18.81 17.24
N PRO A 350 -10.58 -18.43 18.12
CA PRO A 350 -10.80 -18.59 19.54
C PRO A 350 -11.94 -17.70 20.00
N ASN A 351 -12.65 -18.16 21.02
CA ASN A 351 -13.52 -17.26 21.76
C ASN A 351 -12.65 -16.29 22.58
N LEU A 352 -12.80 -15.00 22.29
CA LEU A 352 -12.01 -13.94 22.88
C LEU A 352 -12.59 -13.47 24.22
N ALA A 353 -13.78 -13.92 24.60
CA ALA A 353 -14.49 -13.45 25.78
C ALA A 353 -13.69 -13.65 27.08
N ASP A 354 -12.97 -14.77 27.18
CA ASP A 354 -12.15 -15.10 28.35
C ASP A 354 -11.01 -14.07 28.58
N GLY A 355 -10.41 -13.57 27.50
CA GLY A 355 -9.31 -12.59 27.54
C GLY A 355 -9.77 -11.15 27.78
N LEU A 356 -11.05 -10.83 27.62
CA LEU A 356 -11.56 -9.46 27.77
C LEU A 356 -11.42 -8.93 29.20
N GLY A 357 -11.53 -9.80 30.21
CA GLY A 357 -11.34 -9.43 31.61
C GLY A 357 -9.88 -9.03 31.91
N GLU A 358 -8.92 -9.81 31.42
CA GLU A 358 -7.49 -9.52 31.57
C GLU A 358 -7.08 -8.27 30.77
N ALA A 359 -7.58 -8.14 29.53
CA ALA A 359 -7.39 -6.96 28.71
C ALA A 359 -7.89 -5.68 29.42
N ARG A 360 -9.05 -5.74 30.11
CA ARG A 360 -9.56 -4.63 30.92
C ARG A 360 -8.61 -4.31 32.09
N ALA A 361 -8.10 -5.31 32.78
CA ALA A 361 -7.14 -5.10 33.87
C ALA A 361 -5.83 -4.46 33.39
N ILE A 362 -5.31 -4.87 32.22
CA ILE A 362 -4.13 -4.28 31.59
C ILE A 362 -4.38 -2.81 31.22
N LEU A 363 -5.52 -2.51 30.61
CA LEU A 363 -5.92 -1.14 30.29
C LEU A 363 -5.99 -0.27 31.54
N GLU A 364 -6.68 -0.72 32.59
CA GLU A 364 -6.80 -0.02 33.87
C GLU A 364 -5.43 0.22 34.52
N GLN A 365 -4.58 -0.80 34.54
CA GLN A 365 -3.22 -0.70 35.08
C GLN A 365 -2.39 0.32 34.29
N ARG A 366 -2.41 0.26 32.96
CA ARG A 366 -1.68 1.21 32.10
C ARG A 366 -2.18 2.64 32.25
N LEU A 367 -3.49 2.83 32.39
CA LEU A 367 -4.11 4.13 32.68
C LEU A 367 -3.73 4.66 34.07
N ALA A 368 -3.40 3.79 35.03
CA ALA A 368 -2.87 4.18 36.33
C ALA A 368 -1.37 4.52 36.27
N ASP A 369 -0.60 3.77 35.50
CA ASP A 369 0.86 3.87 35.42
C ASP A 369 1.36 4.98 34.50
N SER A 370 0.56 5.40 33.51
CA SER A 370 0.95 6.39 32.49
C SER A 370 0.13 7.69 32.60
N PRO A 371 0.70 8.77 33.16
CA PRO A 371 0.01 10.06 33.26
C PRO A 371 -0.36 10.65 31.89
N VAL A 372 0.45 10.39 30.86
CA VAL A 372 0.22 10.86 29.49
C VAL A 372 -1.00 10.13 28.88
N LEU A 373 -1.06 8.81 29.03
CA LEU A 373 -2.19 8.01 28.56
C LEU A 373 -3.48 8.34 29.34
N GLN A 374 -3.37 8.59 30.65
CA GLN A 374 -4.51 8.98 31.48
C GLN A 374 -5.12 10.32 31.08
N ALA A 375 -4.27 11.32 30.79
CA ALA A 375 -4.72 12.62 30.33
C ALA A 375 -5.45 12.49 28.99
N TRP A 376 -4.83 11.77 28.04
CA TRP A 376 -5.42 11.46 26.75
C TRP A 376 -6.77 10.74 26.86
N TRP A 377 -6.84 9.65 27.64
CA TRP A 377 -8.06 8.86 27.83
C TRP A 377 -9.22 9.70 28.40
N ARG A 378 -8.93 10.60 29.35
CA ARG A 378 -9.95 11.50 29.89
C ARG A 378 -10.48 12.48 28.85
N GLU A 379 -9.59 13.06 28.06
CA GLU A 379 -9.94 14.08 27.06
C GLU A 379 -10.66 13.47 25.85
N GLN A 380 -10.27 12.27 25.44
CA GLN A 380 -10.64 11.73 24.13
C GLN A 380 -11.63 10.58 24.20
N VAL A 381 -11.64 9.82 25.31
CA VAL A 381 -12.54 8.66 25.48
C VAL A 381 -13.68 8.99 26.44
N ILE A 382 -13.39 9.62 27.59
CA ILE A 382 -14.41 9.94 28.60
C ILE A 382 -15.20 11.20 28.23
N ALA A 383 -14.52 12.27 27.79
CA ALA A 383 -15.20 13.54 27.51
C ALA A 383 -16.11 13.47 26.27
N THR A 384 -15.78 12.60 25.31
CA THR A 384 -16.57 12.31 24.10
C THR A 384 -17.69 11.30 24.37
N GLY A 385 -17.62 10.56 25.48
CA GLY A 385 -18.59 9.53 25.86
C GLY A 385 -18.36 8.18 25.19
N ILE A 386 -17.23 7.99 24.50
CA ILE A 386 -16.83 6.73 23.87
C ILE A 386 -16.64 5.63 24.93
N ASP A 387 -16.17 6.00 26.13
CA ASP A 387 -16.08 5.08 27.29
C ASP A 387 -17.40 4.34 27.51
N ARG A 388 -18.50 5.08 27.56
CA ARG A 388 -19.83 4.52 27.77
C ARG A 388 -20.31 3.67 26.58
N GLU A 389 -19.93 4.03 25.35
CA GLU A 389 -20.27 3.24 24.16
C GLU A 389 -19.53 1.90 24.16
N ILE A 390 -18.24 1.91 24.46
CA ILE A 390 -17.41 0.70 24.58
C ILE A 390 -17.94 -0.18 25.70
N ASP A 391 -18.16 0.38 26.89
CA ASP A 391 -18.72 -0.35 28.04
C ASP A 391 -20.08 -0.93 27.69
N THR A 392 -20.95 -0.17 27.02
CA THR A 392 -22.26 -0.65 26.58
C THR A 392 -22.15 -1.82 25.60
N ILE A 393 -21.18 -1.83 24.70
CA ILE A 393 -20.96 -2.93 23.75
C ILE A 393 -20.38 -4.15 24.49
N LEU A 394 -19.36 -3.94 25.34
CA LEU A 394 -18.73 -5.00 26.10
C LEU A 394 -19.70 -5.66 27.08
N ASP A 395 -20.50 -4.89 27.82
CA ASP A 395 -21.53 -5.39 28.72
C ASP A 395 -22.61 -6.23 27.99
N ARG A 396 -22.79 -6.02 26.68
CA ARG A 396 -23.72 -6.81 25.85
C ARG A 396 -23.09 -8.07 25.30
N LEU A 397 -21.86 -7.95 24.78
CA LEU A 397 -21.21 -9.04 24.04
C LEU A 397 -20.46 -10.00 24.96
N GLN A 398 -19.89 -9.51 26.07
CA GLN A 398 -19.16 -10.34 27.02
C GLN A 398 -20.05 -11.45 27.61
N PRO A 399 -21.28 -11.21 28.11
CA PRO A 399 -22.13 -12.27 28.62
C PRO A 399 -22.57 -13.29 27.57
N LEU A 400 -22.71 -12.86 26.30
CA LEU A 400 -22.96 -13.78 25.18
C LEU A 400 -21.73 -14.65 24.92
N GLY A 401 -20.55 -14.03 24.89
CA GLY A 401 -19.27 -14.70 24.69
C GLY A 401 -18.93 -15.69 25.80
N GLU A 402 -19.19 -15.36 27.07
CA GLU A 402 -18.96 -16.25 28.23
C GLU A 402 -19.83 -17.53 28.18
N ALA A 403 -20.94 -17.51 27.45
CA ALA A 403 -21.81 -18.67 27.26
C ALA A 403 -21.44 -19.50 26.00
N VAL A 404 -20.55 -18.99 25.16
CA VAL A 404 -20.00 -19.67 23.97
C VAL A 404 -18.73 -20.42 24.38
N GLY A 405 -18.54 -21.61 23.81
CA GLY A 405 -17.34 -22.41 24.06
C GLY A 405 -16.06 -21.75 23.52
N ASP A 406 -14.96 -22.49 23.55
CA ASP A 406 -13.60 -22.03 23.21
C ASP A 406 -13.37 -21.70 21.73
N GLU A 407 -14.35 -21.97 20.86
CA GLU A 407 -14.21 -21.89 19.41
C GLU A 407 -15.46 -21.37 18.71
N VAL A 408 -15.24 -20.46 17.76
CA VAL A 408 -16.24 -19.99 16.79
C VAL A 408 -15.74 -20.29 15.39
N VAL A 409 -16.53 -21.03 14.62
CA VAL A 409 -16.24 -21.38 13.23
C VAL A 409 -17.09 -20.55 12.29
N VAL A 410 -16.46 -19.92 11.29
CA VAL A 410 -17.10 -19.18 10.21
C VAL A 410 -16.81 -19.90 8.90
N VAL A 411 -17.87 -20.14 8.13
CA VAL A 411 -17.80 -20.88 6.87
C VAL A 411 -18.39 -20.05 5.74
N LEU A 412 -17.69 -20.01 4.59
CA LEU A 412 -18.30 -19.61 3.32
C LEU A 412 -18.42 -20.83 2.41
N THR A 413 -19.58 -20.97 1.79
CA THR A 413 -19.85 -21.98 0.77
C THR A 413 -19.58 -21.43 -0.63
N GLU A 414 -19.58 -22.27 -1.67
CA GLU A 414 -19.47 -21.84 -3.08
C GLU A 414 -20.50 -20.76 -3.45
N ARG A 415 -21.70 -20.86 -2.88
CA ARG A 415 -22.75 -19.85 -3.05
C ARG A 415 -22.42 -18.54 -2.33
N GLY A 416 -21.65 -18.61 -1.24
CA GLY A 416 -21.21 -17.51 -0.37
C GLY A 416 -20.49 -16.35 -1.07
N PHE A 417 -19.89 -16.58 -2.24
CA PHE A 417 -19.30 -15.50 -3.06
C PHE A 417 -20.33 -14.69 -3.84
N HIS A 418 -21.59 -15.13 -3.87
CA HIS A 418 -22.69 -14.31 -4.37
C HIS A 418 -22.99 -13.21 -3.33
N PRO A 419 -23.26 -11.96 -3.74
CA PRO A 419 -23.53 -10.83 -2.83
C PRO A 419 -24.70 -11.06 -1.85
N ASP A 420 -25.49 -12.11 -2.07
CA ASP A 420 -26.65 -12.44 -1.25
C ASP A 420 -26.39 -13.57 -0.25
N ALA A 421 -25.30 -14.34 -0.33
CA ALA A 421 -25.23 -15.67 0.31
C ALA A 421 -24.59 -15.72 1.71
N GLY A 422 -23.75 -14.75 2.08
CA GLY A 422 -23.15 -14.53 3.42
C GLY A 422 -22.54 -15.75 4.15
N PRO A 423 -21.88 -15.52 5.31
CA PRO A 423 -21.24 -16.58 6.07
C PRO A 423 -22.21 -17.38 6.96
N VAL A 424 -21.84 -18.63 7.23
CA VAL A 424 -22.44 -19.47 8.27
C VAL A 424 -21.52 -19.45 9.49
N VAL A 425 -22.04 -19.04 10.63
CA VAL A 425 -21.32 -19.07 11.91
C VAL A 425 -21.82 -20.25 12.72
N ILE A 426 -20.90 -21.05 13.26
CA ILE A 426 -21.18 -22.23 14.05
C ILE A 426 -20.34 -22.13 15.32
N ALA A 427 -20.96 -22.31 16.48
CA ALA A 427 -20.24 -22.35 17.75
C ALA A 427 -20.88 -23.34 18.70
N ARG A 428 -20.08 -23.84 19.66
CA ARG A 428 -20.61 -24.58 20.81
C ARG A 428 -21.01 -23.62 21.91
N LEU A 429 -21.97 -24.03 22.73
CA LEU A 429 -22.43 -23.29 23.89
C LEU A 429 -22.07 -24.06 25.16
N ASP A 430 -21.35 -23.41 26.06
CA ASP A 430 -21.06 -23.94 27.39
C ASP A 430 -22.25 -23.76 28.35
N ASP A 431 -23.01 -22.66 28.18
CA ASP A 431 -24.31 -22.45 28.84
C ASP A 431 -25.42 -22.09 27.82
N PRO A 432 -26.06 -23.10 27.20
CA PRO A 432 -27.10 -22.87 26.22
C PRO A 432 -28.31 -22.10 26.76
N ALA A 433 -28.62 -22.26 28.05
CA ALA A 433 -29.78 -21.63 28.67
C ALA A 433 -29.54 -20.13 28.87
N ALA A 434 -28.36 -19.75 29.38
CA ALA A 434 -27.94 -18.36 29.50
C ALA A 434 -27.87 -17.70 28.12
N PHE A 435 -27.18 -18.33 27.16
CA PHE A 435 -27.05 -17.80 25.81
C PHE A 435 -28.41 -17.54 25.15
N THR A 436 -29.33 -18.52 25.22
CA THR A 436 -30.66 -18.38 24.62
C THR A 436 -31.48 -17.26 25.27
N ALA A 437 -31.38 -17.10 26.60
CA ALA A 437 -32.08 -16.03 27.31
C ALA A 437 -31.57 -14.64 26.89
N ILE A 438 -30.25 -14.47 26.82
CA ILE A 438 -29.62 -13.20 26.42
C ILE A 438 -29.90 -12.90 24.94
N LEU A 439 -29.80 -13.91 24.07
CA LEU A 439 -30.05 -13.76 22.64
C LEU A 439 -31.51 -13.35 22.35
N ARG A 440 -32.51 -13.90 23.04
CA ARG A 440 -33.92 -13.51 22.85
C ARG A 440 -34.18 -12.03 23.15
N ASP A 441 -33.52 -11.53 24.18
CA ASP A 441 -33.58 -10.14 24.57
C ASP A 441 -32.91 -9.26 23.51
N GLU A 442 -31.76 -9.69 22.97
CA GLU A 442 -31.08 -9.00 21.87
C GLU A 442 -31.86 -9.01 20.55
N VAL A 443 -32.48 -10.14 20.19
CA VAL A 443 -33.38 -10.25 19.01
C VAL A 443 -34.54 -9.25 19.13
N SER A 444 -35.16 -9.20 20.32
CA SER A 444 -36.29 -8.28 20.57
C SER A 444 -35.86 -6.82 20.45
N ARG A 445 -34.67 -6.48 20.97
CA ARG A 445 -34.09 -5.13 20.86
C ARG A 445 -33.72 -4.76 19.43
N ALA A 446 -32.97 -5.61 18.73
CA ALA A 446 -32.47 -5.35 17.38
C ALA A 446 -33.64 -5.11 16.40
N ASN A 447 -34.68 -5.95 16.48
CA ASN A 447 -35.86 -5.80 15.65
C ASN A 447 -36.68 -4.55 16.03
N ALA A 448 -36.77 -4.21 17.32
CA ALA A 448 -37.42 -2.97 17.75
C ALA A 448 -36.68 -1.71 17.28
N ALA A 449 -35.34 -1.74 17.27
CA ALA A 449 -34.51 -0.64 16.80
C ALA A 449 -34.56 -0.47 15.27
N ALA A 450 -34.59 -1.58 14.52
CA ALA A 450 -34.66 -1.58 13.06
C ALA A 450 -36.07 -1.31 12.52
N GLY A 451 -37.12 -1.63 13.29
CA GLY A 451 -38.51 -1.56 12.83
C GLY A 451 -38.89 -2.67 11.83
N SER A 452 -38.02 -3.66 11.65
CA SER A 452 -38.19 -4.83 10.79
C SER A 452 -37.54 -6.07 11.43
N ALA A 453 -37.85 -7.26 10.91
CA ALA A 453 -37.17 -8.48 11.33
C ALA A 453 -35.76 -8.50 10.72
N VAL A 454 -34.74 -8.22 11.54
CA VAL A 454 -33.32 -8.30 11.16
C VAL A 454 -32.69 -9.58 11.71
N LEU A 455 -33.05 -9.96 12.93
CA LEU A 455 -32.68 -11.24 13.55
C LEU A 455 -33.92 -12.09 13.83
N GLU A 456 -33.83 -13.38 13.60
CA GLU A 456 -34.86 -14.36 13.99
C GLU A 456 -34.24 -15.58 14.65
N LEU A 457 -34.77 -15.96 15.82
CA LEU A 457 -34.46 -17.23 16.46
C LEU A 457 -35.41 -18.30 15.92
N VAL A 458 -34.86 -19.32 15.28
CA VAL A 458 -35.58 -20.40 14.60
C VAL A 458 -35.57 -21.66 15.48
N ASP A 459 -36.74 -22.24 15.71
CA ASP A 459 -36.87 -23.50 16.46
C ASP A 459 -36.50 -24.74 15.61
N ASP A 460 -37.03 -24.84 14.39
CA ASP A 460 -36.68 -25.88 13.41
C ASP A 460 -36.21 -25.24 12.09
N PRO A 461 -34.98 -25.54 11.62
CA PRO A 461 -34.47 -25.07 10.32
C PRO A 461 -35.38 -25.39 9.12
N ALA A 462 -36.24 -26.41 9.21
CA ALA A 462 -37.21 -26.72 8.16
C ALA A 462 -38.31 -25.66 8.03
N ASP A 463 -38.65 -24.97 9.12
CA ASP A 463 -39.70 -23.95 9.17
C ASP A 463 -39.18 -22.56 8.76
N ALA A 464 -37.86 -22.37 8.76
CA ALA A 464 -37.21 -21.10 8.40
C ALA A 464 -37.40 -20.67 6.94
N ALA A 465 -37.88 -21.55 6.05
CA ALA A 465 -38.06 -21.25 4.63
C ALA A 465 -39.01 -20.06 4.35
N ALA A 466 -39.86 -19.70 5.31
CA ALA A 466 -40.79 -18.57 5.24
C ALA A 466 -40.25 -17.26 5.84
N SER A 467 -39.07 -17.29 6.47
CA SER A 467 -38.50 -16.12 7.13
C SER A 467 -38.05 -15.05 6.13
N THR A 468 -38.20 -13.79 6.53
CA THR A 468 -37.69 -12.61 5.81
C THR A 468 -36.56 -11.91 6.57
N ALA A 469 -36.08 -12.49 7.67
CA ALA A 469 -35.02 -11.90 8.47
C ALA A 469 -33.67 -11.95 7.76
N GLU A 470 -32.80 -10.98 8.02
CA GLU A 470 -31.46 -10.90 7.42
C GLU A 470 -30.50 -11.94 8.02
N LEU A 471 -30.69 -12.29 9.29
CA LEU A 471 -29.92 -13.31 10.00
C LEU A 471 -30.83 -14.25 10.78
N LEU A 472 -30.66 -15.55 10.54
CA LEU A 472 -31.37 -16.61 11.21
C LEU A 472 -30.44 -17.30 12.20
N VAL A 473 -30.89 -17.49 13.43
CA VAL A 473 -30.13 -18.20 14.46
C VAL A 473 -30.91 -19.43 14.87
N TRP A 474 -30.27 -20.60 14.82
CA TRP A 474 -30.82 -21.88 15.27
C TRP A 474 -29.98 -22.41 16.43
N ILE A 475 -30.65 -22.86 17.49
CA ILE A 475 -30.01 -23.46 18.67
C ILE A 475 -30.55 -24.87 18.86
N ASP A 476 -29.67 -25.87 18.93
CA ASP A 476 -30.00 -27.27 19.20
C ASP A 476 -29.02 -27.87 20.20
N GLY A 477 -29.48 -28.06 21.44
CA GLY A 477 -28.64 -28.53 22.54
C GLY A 477 -27.49 -27.56 22.84
N ASP A 478 -26.25 -28.03 22.66
CA ASP A 478 -25.02 -27.25 22.86
C ASP A 478 -24.51 -26.57 21.57
N LEU A 479 -25.30 -26.56 20.50
CA LEU A 479 -24.92 -25.99 19.21
C LEU A 479 -25.71 -24.72 18.92
N VAL A 480 -25.02 -23.66 18.49
CA VAL A 480 -25.63 -22.50 17.84
C VAL A 480 -25.13 -22.37 16.41
N VAL A 481 -26.05 -22.08 15.49
CA VAL A 481 -25.76 -21.82 14.08
C VAL A 481 -26.45 -20.52 13.69
N ALA A 482 -25.70 -19.57 13.15
CA ALA A 482 -26.23 -18.34 12.57
C ALA A 482 -25.94 -18.30 11.06
N ALA A 483 -26.95 -18.05 10.25
CA ALA A 483 -26.81 -17.99 8.80
C ALA A 483 -27.86 -17.05 8.17
N PRO A 484 -27.54 -16.37 7.06
CA PRO A 484 -28.48 -15.50 6.36
C PRO A 484 -29.56 -16.28 5.60
N HIS A 485 -29.33 -17.55 5.25
CA HIS A 485 -30.29 -18.35 4.47
C HIS A 485 -30.78 -19.61 5.19
N PRO A 486 -32.09 -19.92 5.11
CA PRO A 486 -32.66 -21.16 5.68
C PRO A 486 -31.99 -22.44 5.17
N GLN A 487 -31.54 -22.43 3.90
CA GLN A 487 -30.87 -23.58 3.28
C GLN A 487 -29.54 -23.91 3.96
N GLN A 488 -28.84 -22.90 4.49
CA GLN A 488 -27.57 -23.08 5.20
C GLN A 488 -27.81 -23.70 6.58
N LEU A 489 -28.81 -23.23 7.32
CA LEU A 489 -29.21 -23.84 8.60
C LEU A 489 -29.60 -25.31 8.40
N LEU A 490 -30.40 -25.61 7.37
CA LEU A 490 -30.83 -26.96 7.05
C LEU A 490 -29.65 -27.88 6.66
N ALA A 491 -28.64 -27.34 5.97
CA ALA A 491 -27.44 -28.09 5.61
C ALA A 491 -26.66 -28.53 6.87
N VAL A 492 -26.45 -27.62 7.83
CA VAL A 492 -25.79 -27.92 9.11
C VAL A 492 -26.63 -28.88 9.95
N ALA A 493 -27.96 -28.70 10.01
CA ALA A 493 -28.85 -29.59 10.77
C ALA A 493 -28.86 -31.03 10.24
N ARG A 494 -28.78 -31.22 8.91
CA ARG A 494 -28.67 -32.57 8.31
C ARG A 494 -27.35 -33.25 8.63
N ARG A 495 -26.25 -32.49 8.72
CA ARG A 495 -24.94 -32.97 9.16
C ARG A 495 -24.96 -33.47 10.59
N GLY A 496 -25.51 -32.67 11.51
CA GLY A 496 -25.65 -33.04 12.93
C GLY A 496 -26.45 -34.33 13.15
N LYS A 497 -27.43 -34.62 12.28
CA LYS A 497 -28.25 -35.85 12.31
C LYS A 497 -27.62 -37.04 11.55
N GLY A 498 -26.36 -36.95 11.12
CA GLY A 498 -25.65 -38.00 10.36
C GLY A 498 -26.29 -38.33 9.00
N SER A 499 -27.14 -37.44 8.49
CA SER A 499 -28.00 -37.65 7.31
C SER A 499 -27.50 -36.92 6.06
N GLY A 500 -26.25 -36.43 6.07
CA GLY A 500 -25.60 -35.72 4.96
C GLY A 500 -24.60 -36.60 4.19
N ALA A 501 -24.47 -36.38 2.88
CA ALA A 501 -23.48 -37.06 2.03
C ALA A 501 -22.04 -36.77 2.51
N ALA A 502 -21.09 -37.70 2.39
CA ALA A 502 -19.75 -37.58 2.97
C ALA A 502 -18.85 -36.43 2.43
N GLY A 503 -19.34 -35.53 1.58
CA GLY A 503 -18.47 -34.73 0.71
C GLY A 503 -17.49 -33.76 1.37
N PHE A 504 -17.80 -33.11 2.51
CA PHE A 504 -16.76 -32.34 3.24
C PHE A 504 -15.85 -33.26 4.06
N ALA A 505 -16.40 -34.30 4.68
CA ALA A 505 -15.61 -35.24 5.47
C ALA A 505 -14.55 -36.01 4.64
N ALA A 506 -14.73 -36.07 3.33
CA ALA A 506 -13.81 -36.70 2.38
C ALA A 506 -13.00 -35.69 1.53
N SER A 507 -13.03 -34.38 1.86
CA SER A 507 -12.30 -33.37 1.10
C SER A 507 -10.84 -33.23 1.55
N ASP A 508 -9.96 -32.85 0.63
CA ASP A 508 -8.55 -32.56 0.94
C ASP A 508 -8.44 -31.43 1.98
N LEU A 509 -9.34 -30.45 1.92
CA LEU A 509 -9.39 -29.35 2.89
C LEU A 509 -9.65 -29.87 4.32
N ARG A 510 -10.53 -30.84 4.49
CA ARG A 510 -10.83 -31.46 5.79
C ARG A 510 -9.59 -32.16 6.36
N GLU A 511 -8.85 -32.88 5.52
CA GLU A 511 -7.63 -33.58 5.93
C GLU A 511 -6.55 -32.59 6.41
N ARG A 512 -6.37 -31.49 5.69
CA ARG A 512 -5.41 -30.44 6.07
C ARG A 512 -5.80 -29.68 7.32
N LEU A 513 -7.09 -29.44 7.53
CA LEU A 513 -7.59 -28.85 8.76
C LEU A 513 -7.37 -29.80 9.95
N ASP A 514 -7.61 -31.11 9.80
CA ASP A 514 -7.29 -32.10 10.85
C ASP A 514 -5.80 -32.10 11.19
N GLU A 515 -4.93 -32.01 10.18
CA GLU A 515 -3.50 -31.91 10.38
C GLU A 515 -3.11 -30.64 11.15
N ALA A 516 -3.70 -29.50 10.81
CA ALA A 516 -3.49 -28.24 11.53
C ALA A 516 -3.93 -28.39 12.99
N TYR A 517 -5.14 -28.89 13.25
CA TYR A 517 -5.61 -29.13 14.61
C TYR A 517 -4.69 -30.08 15.37
N ARG A 518 -4.25 -31.21 14.81
CA ARG A 518 -3.33 -32.12 15.52
C ARG A 518 -2.01 -31.46 15.94
N ARG A 519 -1.55 -30.44 15.20
CA ARG A 519 -0.36 -29.63 15.54
C ARG A 519 -0.64 -28.59 16.64
N GLY A 520 -1.91 -28.33 16.94
CA GLY A 520 -2.37 -27.30 17.86
C GLY A 520 -2.56 -25.97 17.14
N VAL A 521 -3.75 -25.36 17.27
CA VAL A 521 -4.06 -24.07 16.66
C VAL A 521 -4.68 -23.10 17.67
N SER A 522 -4.21 -21.86 17.66
CA SER A 522 -4.89 -20.72 18.30
C SER A 522 -5.99 -20.20 17.37
N TRP A 523 -5.71 -20.14 16.07
CA TRP A 523 -6.68 -19.91 14.99
C TRP A 523 -6.24 -20.64 13.72
N VAL A 524 -7.20 -20.95 12.84
CA VAL A 524 -6.91 -21.57 11.54
C VAL A 524 -7.85 -21.05 10.45
N VAL A 525 -7.30 -20.82 9.27
CA VAL A 525 -8.00 -20.45 8.04
C VAL A 525 -7.67 -21.49 6.98
N GLY A 526 -8.68 -22.03 6.33
CA GLY A 526 -8.55 -23.00 5.24
C GLY A 526 -9.36 -22.58 4.02
N LEU A 527 -8.75 -22.69 2.84
CA LEU A 527 -9.37 -22.42 1.55
C LEU A 527 -9.32 -23.66 0.64
N ASP A 528 -10.43 -23.97 -0.01
CA ASP A 528 -10.52 -24.92 -1.12
C ASP A 528 -10.28 -24.16 -2.43
N LEU A 529 -9.01 -24.07 -2.82
CA LEU A 529 -8.58 -23.38 -4.04
C LEU A 529 -9.09 -24.10 -5.30
N GLY A 530 -9.20 -25.43 -5.27
CA GLY A 530 -9.74 -26.22 -6.37
C GLY A 530 -11.16 -25.80 -6.73
N ARG A 531 -12.03 -25.62 -5.72
CA ARG A 531 -13.40 -25.12 -5.91
C ARG A 531 -13.44 -23.66 -6.37
N ILE A 532 -12.58 -22.80 -5.82
CA ILE A 532 -12.49 -21.39 -6.26
C ILE A 532 -12.12 -21.32 -7.75
N MET A 533 -11.15 -22.14 -8.16
CA MET A 533 -10.65 -22.15 -9.53
C MET A 533 -11.60 -22.81 -10.54
N ALA A 534 -12.49 -23.69 -10.07
CA ALA A 534 -13.57 -24.28 -10.86
C ALA A 534 -14.86 -23.44 -10.86
N GLY A 535 -14.97 -22.47 -9.94
CA GLY A 535 -16.16 -21.65 -9.73
C GLY A 535 -16.32 -20.46 -10.68
N PRO A 536 -17.38 -19.65 -10.52
CA PRO A 536 -17.66 -18.50 -11.38
C PRO A 536 -16.64 -17.34 -11.28
N ALA A 537 -15.70 -17.42 -10.34
CA ALA A 537 -14.55 -16.51 -10.19
C ALA A 537 -13.31 -16.96 -11.01
N ALA A 538 -13.40 -18.08 -11.74
CA ALA A 538 -12.38 -18.55 -12.68
C ALA A 538 -12.12 -17.52 -13.81
N PRO A 539 -10.92 -17.49 -14.41
CA PRO A 539 -10.50 -16.46 -15.36
C PRO A 539 -11.48 -16.28 -16.52
N ALA A 540 -11.68 -15.02 -16.89
CA ALA A 540 -12.68 -14.59 -17.85
C ALA A 540 -12.26 -14.92 -19.31
N THR A 541 -10.99 -15.27 -19.55
CA THR A 541 -10.44 -15.52 -20.89
C THR A 541 -9.59 -16.78 -20.99
N ALA A 542 -9.52 -17.35 -22.21
CA ALA A 542 -8.69 -18.54 -22.49
C ALA A 542 -7.18 -18.29 -22.32
N GLY A 543 -6.70 -17.06 -22.53
CA GLY A 543 -5.28 -16.70 -22.36
C GLY A 543 -4.85 -16.71 -20.89
N GLU A 544 -5.67 -16.17 -19.99
CA GLU A 544 -5.41 -16.18 -18.53
C GLU A 544 -5.40 -17.60 -17.97
N ALA A 545 -6.26 -18.49 -18.49
CA ALA A 545 -6.28 -19.90 -18.09
C ALA A 545 -4.99 -20.63 -18.47
N VAL A 546 -4.49 -20.43 -19.69
CA VAL A 546 -3.22 -21.02 -20.18
C VAL A 546 -2.03 -20.47 -19.39
N MET A 547 -2.02 -19.17 -19.11
CA MET A 547 -0.95 -18.54 -18.32
C MET A 547 -0.89 -19.12 -16.90
N ARG A 548 -2.04 -19.23 -16.22
CA ARG A 548 -2.12 -19.78 -14.86
C ARG A 548 -1.70 -21.25 -14.78
N ASP A 549 -2.05 -22.04 -15.80
CA ASP A 549 -1.58 -23.42 -15.95
C ASP A 549 -0.05 -23.46 -16.07
N ARG A 550 0.54 -22.68 -16.98
CA ARG A 550 2.00 -22.61 -17.17
C ARG A 550 2.77 -22.07 -15.96
N LEU A 551 2.16 -21.19 -15.17
CA LEU A 551 2.74 -20.69 -13.93
C LEU A 551 2.66 -21.72 -12.79
N GLY A 552 1.97 -22.85 -12.98
CA GLY A 552 1.83 -23.92 -12.00
C GLY A 552 0.82 -23.65 -10.89
N ILE A 553 -0.03 -22.62 -11.04
CA ILE A 553 -0.97 -22.18 -10.00
C ILE A 553 -2.35 -22.84 -10.20
N ALA A 554 -2.65 -23.32 -11.42
CA ALA A 554 -3.93 -23.93 -11.75
C ALA A 554 -4.23 -25.23 -10.98
N ASP A 555 -3.19 -25.95 -10.56
CA ASP A 555 -3.32 -27.23 -9.87
C ASP A 555 -3.40 -27.11 -8.35
N ALA A 556 -3.38 -25.89 -7.80
CA ALA A 556 -3.48 -25.67 -6.36
C ALA A 556 -4.84 -26.18 -5.82
N THR A 557 -4.81 -27.03 -4.80
CA THR A 557 -6.03 -27.65 -4.25
C THR A 557 -6.47 -26.96 -2.97
N THR A 558 -5.56 -26.79 -2.02
CA THR A 558 -5.87 -26.27 -0.69
C THR A 558 -4.81 -25.30 -0.19
N LEU A 559 -5.25 -24.27 0.54
CA LEU A 559 -4.39 -23.39 1.33
C LEU A 559 -4.89 -23.39 2.77
N VAL A 560 -4.04 -23.82 3.71
CA VAL A 560 -4.34 -23.76 5.14
C VAL A 560 -3.28 -22.93 5.84
N VAL A 561 -3.71 -21.89 6.55
CA VAL A 561 -2.87 -21.02 7.39
C VAL A 561 -3.36 -21.13 8.83
N SER A 562 -2.45 -21.35 9.76
CA SER A 562 -2.77 -21.55 11.17
C SER A 562 -1.72 -20.90 12.06
N SER A 563 -2.16 -20.24 13.13
CA SER A 563 -1.28 -19.82 14.21
C SER A 563 -1.36 -20.83 15.33
N SER A 564 -0.24 -21.03 16.01
CA SER A 564 -0.15 -21.76 17.27
C SER A 564 0.65 -20.92 18.25
N ARG A 565 0.14 -20.78 19.48
CA ARG A 565 0.87 -20.20 20.60
C ARG A 565 1.22 -21.31 21.59
N ASP A 566 2.49 -21.41 21.98
CA ASP A 566 2.96 -22.26 23.08
C ASP A 566 3.78 -21.39 24.05
N GLY A 567 3.10 -20.86 25.07
CA GLY A 567 3.65 -19.83 25.96
C GLY A 567 4.03 -18.56 25.19
N ALA A 568 5.29 -18.13 25.31
CA ALA A 568 5.81 -16.94 24.62
C ALA A 568 6.14 -17.17 23.14
N ARG A 569 6.05 -18.41 22.63
CA ARG A 569 6.39 -18.73 21.24
C ARG A 569 5.14 -18.65 20.38
N HIS A 570 5.16 -17.74 19.41
CA HIS A 570 4.19 -17.70 18.34
C HIS A 570 4.79 -18.42 17.14
N ALA A 571 4.04 -19.36 16.59
CA ALA A 571 4.38 -20.04 15.35
C ALA A 571 3.23 -19.91 14.35
N LEU A 572 3.57 -19.63 13.11
CA LEU A 572 2.63 -19.44 12.02
C LEU A 572 2.94 -20.46 10.95
N ASN A 573 1.98 -21.32 10.66
CA ASN A 573 2.15 -22.42 9.72
C ASN A 573 1.23 -22.20 8.51
N ALA A 574 1.78 -22.31 7.31
CA ALA A 574 1.05 -22.26 6.05
C ALA A 574 1.34 -23.52 5.24
N ALA A 575 0.31 -24.10 4.62
CA ALA A 575 0.43 -25.24 3.72
C ALA A 575 -0.38 -24.97 2.45
N LEU A 576 0.29 -25.04 1.31
CA LEU A 576 -0.29 -24.94 -0.03
C LEU A 576 -0.07 -26.26 -0.76
N ASP A 577 -1.16 -26.90 -1.19
CA ASP A 577 -1.11 -28.19 -1.86
C ASP A 577 -1.50 -28.11 -3.32
N PHE A 578 -1.05 -29.10 -4.09
CA PHE A 578 -1.29 -29.24 -5.52
C PHE A 578 -1.80 -30.65 -5.83
N ALA A 579 -2.63 -30.76 -6.88
CA ALA A 579 -3.23 -32.04 -7.30
C ALA A 579 -2.21 -33.08 -7.81
N GLY A 580 -0.98 -32.64 -8.12
CA GLY A 580 0.13 -33.47 -8.56
C GLY A 580 1.47 -32.77 -8.33
N PRO A 581 2.56 -33.26 -8.96
CA PRO A 581 3.88 -32.68 -8.78
C PRO A 581 3.89 -31.19 -9.11
N ARG A 582 4.49 -30.38 -8.24
CA ARG A 582 4.67 -28.95 -8.46
C ARG A 582 5.42 -28.72 -9.76
N HIS A 583 4.90 -27.81 -10.58
CA HIS A 583 5.53 -27.33 -11.79
C HIS A 583 5.40 -25.80 -11.87
N GLY A 584 5.99 -25.18 -12.90
CA GLY A 584 6.05 -23.73 -13.00
C GLY A 584 6.74 -23.11 -11.77
N ILE A 585 6.28 -21.92 -11.37
CA ILE A 585 6.89 -21.15 -10.26
C ILE A 585 6.89 -21.93 -8.95
N PRO A 586 5.78 -22.58 -8.52
CA PRO A 586 5.80 -23.40 -7.32
C PRO A 586 6.87 -24.49 -7.37
N GLY A 587 7.11 -25.10 -8.53
CA GLY A 587 8.13 -26.14 -8.71
C GLY A 587 9.57 -25.63 -8.80
N TRP A 588 9.82 -24.33 -8.64
CA TRP A 588 11.18 -23.77 -8.61
C TRP A 588 11.88 -24.04 -7.28
N LEU A 589 11.14 -24.05 -6.19
CA LEU A 589 11.63 -24.39 -4.86
C LEU A 589 11.94 -25.90 -4.79
N ALA A 590 13.19 -26.26 -4.48
CA ALA A 590 13.61 -27.65 -4.40
C ALA A 590 13.09 -28.36 -3.14
N GLU A 591 13.34 -29.66 -3.05
CA GLU A 591 13.21 -30.40 -1.78
C GLU A 591 14.18 -29.85 -0.73
N PRO A 592 13.90 -30.06 0.57
CA PRO A 592 14.77 -29.56 1.63
C PRO A 592 16.19 -30.10 1.51
N ALA A 593 17.18 -29.22 1.59
CA ALA A 593 18.58 -29.57 1.42
C ALA A 593 19.51 -28.63 2.22
N PRO A 594 20.74 -29.06 2.53
CA PRO A 594 21.68 -28.22 3.26
C PRO A 594 21.96 -26.90 2.55
N MET A 595 21.94 -25.79 3.29
CA MET A 595 22.24 -24.45 2.76
C MET A 595 23.61 -23.94 3.24
N GLY A 596 24.67 -24.28 2.50
CA GLY A 596 26.04 -23.85 2.82
C GLY A 596 26.32 -22.36 2.60
N SER A 597 25.50 -21.68 1.79
CA SER A 597 25.56 -20.23 1.55
C SER A 597 25.30 -19.41 2.82
N LEU A 598 24.48 -19.93 3.75
CA LEU A 598 24.21 -19.28 5.04
C LEU A 598 25.45 -19.23 5.96
N ASP A 599 26.47 -20.06 5.73
CA ASP A 599 27.71 -20.01 6.50
C ASP A 599 28.57 -18.77 6.21
N PHE A 600 28.25 -17.98 5.16
CA PHE A 600 28.88 -16.69 4.89
C PHE A 600 28.19 -15.51 5.59
N VAL A 601 27.06 -15.78 6.25
CA VAL A 601 26.23 -14.79 6.96
C VAL A 601 26.58 -14.82 8.45
N SER A 602 26.77 -13.65 9.05
CA SER A 602 27.07 -13.53 10.48
C SER A 602 25.81 -13.65 11.35
N PRO A 603 25.97 -14.01 12.64
CA PRO A 603 24.89 -13.95 13.63
C PRO A 603 24.26 -12.55 13.81
N ASP A 604 24.99 -11.50 13.46
CA ASP A 604 24.56 -10.10 13.62
C ASP A 604 23.80 -9.58 12.39
N ALA A 605 23.52 -10.44 11.41
CA ALA A 605 22.76 -10.08 10.23
C ALA A 605 21.33 -9.65 10.60
N SER A 606 20.95 -8.46 10.13
CA SER A 606 19.61 -7.91 10.34
C SER A 606 18.57 -8.61 9.47
N PHE A 607 19.00 -9.14 8.33
CA PHE A 607 18.18 -9.89 7.39
C PHE A 607 19.02 -10.92 6.66
N ALA A 608 18.49 -12.12 6.45
CA ALA A 608 19.03 -13.07 5.50
C ALA A 608 17.90 -13.88 4.86
N ALA A 609 17.98 -14.12 3.57
CA ALA A 609 17.11 -15.04 2.85
C ALA A 609 17.97 -16.02 2.07
N ALA A 610 17.70 -17.31 2.21
CA ALA A 610 18.35 -18.37 1.46
C ALA A 610 17.32 -19.32 0.89
N ALA A 611 17.59 -19.87 -0.28
CA ALA A 611 16.73 -20.86 -0.91
C ALA A 611 17.55 -21.85 -1.73
N VAL A 612 17.05 -23.08 -1.75
CA VAL A 612 17.46 -24.13 -2.66
C VAL A 612 16.38 -24.23 -3.74
N SER A 613 16.80 -24.07 -4.98
CA SER A 613 15.99 -24.15 -6.17
C SER A 613 16.40 -25.36 -7.00
N LYS A 614 15.54 -25.72 -7.96
CA LYS A 614 15.96 -26.59 -9.06
C LYS A 614 17.03 -25.90 -9.92
N ASP A 615 17.59 -26.67 -10.84
CA ASP A 615 18.58 -26.21 -11.82
C ASP A 615 18.15 -24.89 -12.48
N ALA A 616 19.02 -23.88 -12.38
CA ALA A 616 18.76 -22.53 -12.88
C ALA A 616 18.50 -22.50 -14.39
N ALA A 617 19.09 -23.42 -15.16
CA ALA A 617 18.84 -23.53 -16.58
C ALA A 617 17.44 -24.09 -16.89
N VAL A 618 16.91 -24.97 -16.03
CA VAL A 618 15.51 -25.44 -16.12
C VAL A 618 14.55 -24.30 -15.78
N ILE A 619 14.85 -23.50 -14.75
CA ILE A 619 14.06 -22.30 -14.41
C ILE A 619 14.03 -21.32 -15.60
N PHE A 620 15.18 -21.09 -16.24
CA PHE A 620 15.29 -20.25 -17.42
C PHE A 620 14.42 -20.77 -18.58
N ASP A 621 14.49 -22.07 -18.89
CA ASP A 621 13.70 -22.70 -19.95
C ASP A 621 12.19 -22.57 -19.69
N GLU A 622 11.76 -22.78 -18.44
CA GLU A 622 10.35 -22.64 -18.05
C GLU A 622 9.86 -21.19 -18.12
N LEU A 623 10.66 -20.22 -17.66
CA LEU A 623 10.34 -18.81 -17.75
C LEU A 623 10.20 -18.37 -19.20
N LEU A 624 11.15 -18.77 -20.06
CA LEU A 624 11.11 -18.46 -21.48
C LEU A 624 9.88 -19.10 -22.14
N ALA A 625 9.54 -20.34 -21.80
CA ALA A 625 8.34 -21.02 -22.29
C ALA A 625 7.05 -20.32 -21.84
N ALA A 626 7.00 -19.81 -20.60
CA ALA A 626 5.87 -19.06 -20.09
C ALA A 626 5.69 -17.73 -20.83
N VAL A 627 6.76 -16.94 -21.00
CA VAL A 627 6.73 -15.67 -21.75
C VAL A 627 6.36 -15.91 -23.22
N ALA A 628 6.96 -16.89 -23.87
CA ALA A 628 6.69 -17.22 -25.27
C ALA A 628 5.23 -17.64 -25.54
N SER A 629 4.51 -18.12 -24.52
CA SER A 629 3.10 -18.48 -24.64
C SER A 629 2.16 -17.27 -24.78
N VAL A 630 2.57 -16.11 -24.23
CA VAL A 630 1.84 -14.84 -24.32
C VAL A 630 2.38 -13.99 -25.47
N GLU A 631 3.70 -14.01 -25.65
CA GLU A 631 4.40 -13.28 -26.71
C GLU A 631 5.19 -14.26 -27.58
N PRO A 632 4.59 -14.79 -28.67
CA PRO A 632 5.23 -15.78 -29.53
C PRO A 632 6.56 -15.32 -30.16
N GLY A 633 6.84 -14.02 -30.17
CA GLY A 633 8.09 -13.41 -30.65
C GLY A 633 9.23 -13.41 -29.65
N ALA A 634 8.97 -13.54 -28.34
CA ALA A 634 9.95 -13.32 -27.28
C ALA A 634 11.20 -14.22 -27.39
N ALA A 635 11.02 -15.49 -27.78
CA ALA A 635 12.14 -16.40 -27.98
C ALA A 635 13.03 -15.99 -29.16
N ASN A 636 12.46 -15.42 -30.23
CA ASN A 636 13.23 -14.93 -31.38
C ASN A 636 13.95 -13.62 -31.04
N GLU A 637 13.31 -12.73 -30.28
CA GLU A 637 13.90 -11.48 -29.81
C GLU A 637 15.08 -11.75 -28.87
N LEU A 638 14.93 -12.71 -27.95
CA LEU A 638 16.03 -13.17 -27.10
C LEU A 638 17.18 -13.73 -27.94
N ALA A 639 16.91 -14.63 -28.88
CA ALA A 639 17.94 -15.18 -29.75
C ALA A 639 18.63 -14.13 -30.65
N GLU A 640 17.95 -13.02 -30.96
CA GLU A 640 18.55 -11.87 -31.63
C GLU A 640 19.44 -11.06 -30.69
N LEU A 641 19.00 -10.86 -29.46
CA LEU A 641 19.76 -10.19 -28.39
C LEU A 641 21.03 -10.96 -28.03
N GLU A 642 20.93 -12.28 -27.84
CA GLU A 642 22.07 -13.15 -27.55
C GLU A 642 23.09 -13.15 -28.69
N ARG A 643 22.63 -13.11 -29.95
CA ARG A 643 23.51 -12.98 -31.12
C ARG A 643 24.14 -11.61 -31.24
N LEU A 644 23.41 -10.55 -30.85
CA LEU A 644 23.90 -9.18 -30.88
C LEU A 644 25.03 -8.97 -29.87
N TYR A 645 24.87 -9.52 -28.67
CA TYR A 645 25.81 -9.33 -27.56
C TYR A 645 26.80 -10.48 -27.38
N GLY A 646 26.61 -11.61 -28.09
CA GLY A 646 27.52 -12.75 -28.06
C GLY A 646 27.52 -13.50 -26.73
N ILE A 647 26.39 -13.50 -26.01
CA ILE A 647 26.21 -14.16 -24.72
C ILE A 647 24.96 -15.02 -24.82
N ASP A 648 25.08 -16.33 -24.57
CA ASP A 648 23.94 -17.26 -24.45
C ASP A 648 23.49 -17.27 -22.99
N LEU A 649 22.36 -16.63 -22.66
CA LEU A 649 21.96 -16.47 -21.26
C LEU A 649 21.69 -17.82 -20.58
N ARG A 650 21.30 -18.84 -21.34
CA ARG A 650 21.04 -20.17 -20.80
C ARG A 650 22.34 -20.89 -20.50
N ALA A 651 23.28 -20.92 -21.43
CA ALA A 651 24.52 -21.69 -21.33
C ALA A 651 25.62 -20.95 -20.55
N ASP A 652 25.70 -19.64 -20.69
CA ASP A 652 26.79 -18.80 -20.15
C ASP A 652 26.45 -18.21 -18.77
N LEU A 653 25.15 -18.08 -18.42
CA LEU A 653 24.71 -17.50 -17.15
C LEU A 653 23.88 -18.47 -16.30
N ALA A 654 22.85 -19.12 -16.84
CA ALA A 654 21.99 -19.98 -16.03
C ALA A 654 22.65 -21.33 -15.69
N ALA A 655 23.20 -22.05 -16.68
CA ALA A 655 23.80 -23.38 -16.49
C ALA A 655 25.03 -23.43 -15.56
N PRO A 656 25.87 -22.38 -15.47
CA PRO A 656 26.98 -22.36 -14.52
C PRO A 656 26.56 -22.24 -13.06
N LEU A 657 25.35 -21.75 -12.77
CA LEU A 657 24.85 -21.55 -11.42
C LEU A 657 24.33 -22.86 -10.82
N GLY A 658 24.59 -23.02 -9.52
CA GLY A 658 24.04 -24.08 -8.70
C GLY A 658 22.58 -23.83 -8.31
N GLY A 659 22.06 -24.72 -7.46
CA GLY A 659 20.69 -24.64 -6.97
C GLY A 659 20.54 -23.79 -5.73
N GLU A 660 21.62 -23.29 -5.13
CA GLU A 660 21.54 -22.59 -3.85
C GLU A 660 21.92 -21.11 -3.96
N ALA A 661 21.14 -20.23 -3.33
CA ALA A 661 21.50 -18.82 -3.19
C ALA A 661 21.06 -18.25 -1.84
N ALA A 662 21.86 -17.33 -1.31
CA ALA A 662 21.54 -16.50 -0.17
C ALA A 662 21.80 -15.02 -0.43
N PHE A 663 20.93 -14.18 0.12
CA PHE A 663 21.11 -12.74 0.22
C PHE A 663 21.04 -12.32 1.68
N ALA A 664 21.96 -11.48 2.13
CA ALA A 664 21.98 -11.00 3.51
C ALA A 664 22.30 -9.51 3.62
N LEU A 665 21.67 -8.85 4.59
CA LEU A 665 22.07 -7.54 5.11
C LEU A 665 22.84 -7.77 6.41
N ASP A 666 24.15 -7.75 6.31
CA ASP A 666 25.08 -8.24 7.33
C ASP A 666 26.11 -7.15 7.66
N GLY A 667 25.68 -6.19 8.47
CA GLY A 667 26.45 -5.02 8.87
C GLY A 667 25.65 -3.70 8.81
N PRO A 668 26.32 -2.54 8.88
CA PRO A 668 25.65 -1.24 8.86
C PRO A 668 24.94 -0.98 7.52
N ILE A 669 23.77 -0.33 7.60
CA ILE A 669 22.95 0.05 6.44
C ILE A 669 23.34 1.43 5.88
N LEU A 670 23.94 2.27 6.71
CA LEU A 670 24.34 3.64 6.37
C LEU A 670 25.85 3.84 6.58
N PRO A 671 26.51 4.66 5.74
CA PRO A 671 25.98 5.33 4.54
C PRO A 671 25.84 4.41 3.32
N LEU A 672 26.49 3.24 3.32
CA LEU A 672 26.37 2.21 2.28
C LEU A 672 25.91 0.90 2.94
N PRO A 673 24.90 0.22 2.38
CA PRO A 673 24.40 -1.01 2.97
C PRO A 673 25.40 -2.15 2.82
N SER A 674 25.71 -2.81 3.92
CA SER A 674 26.54 -4.02 3.95
C SER A 674 25.71 -5.23 3.53
N TRP A 675 25.61 -5.46 2.22
CA TRP A 675 24.90 -6.61 1.67
C TRP A 675 25.86 -7.68 1.15
N LYS A 676 25.42 -8.93 1.15
CA LYS A 676 26.12 -10.07 0.55
C LYS A 676 25.15 -10.84 -0.32
N LEU A 677 25.58 -11.18 -1.52
CA LEU A 677 24.92 -12.16 -2.39
C LEU A 677 25.87 -13.36 -2.50
N ILE A 678 25.38 -14.54 -2.14
CA ILE A 678 26.12 -15.79 -2.18
C ILE A 678 25.35 -16.75 -3.07
N VAL A 679 25.96 -17.18 -4.16
CA VAL A 679 25.31 -18.08 -5.12
C VAL A 679 26.22 -19.28 -5.34
N GLU A 680 25.66 -20.48 -5.26
CA GLU A 680 26.38 -21.71 -5.63
C GLU A 680 26.73 -21.67 -7.12
N VAL A 681 27.92 -22.13 -7.47
CA VAL A 681 28.43 -22.11 -8.85
C VAL A 681 29.11 -23.44 -9.16
N TYR A 682 28.64 -24.10 -10.22
CA TYR A 682 29.21 -25.35 -10.73
C TYR A 682 30.32 -25.10 -11.75
N ASP A 683 30.23 -24.04 -12.55
CA ASP A 683 31.25 -23.65 -13.53
C ASP A 683 31.67 -22.17 -13.36
N PRO A 684 32.59 -21.88 -12.43
CA PRO A 684 33.00 -20.51 -12.17
C PRO A 684 33.81 -19.87 -13.29
N GLU A 685 34.51 -20.67 -14.11
CA GLU A 685 35.32 -20.16 -15.21
C GLU A 685 34.41 -19.57 -16.29
N THR A 686 33.36 -20.30 -16.69
CA THR A 686 32.38 -19.82 -17.67
C THR A 686 31.62 -18.59 -17.16
N LEU A 687 31.25 -18.57 -15.88
CA LEU A 687 30.53 -17.43 -15.28
C LEU A 687 31.38 -16.15 -15.26
N LEU A 688 32.65 -16.25 -14.88
CA LEU A 688 33.57 -15.11 -14.83
C LEU A 688 33.93 -14.59 -16.22
N ASP A 689 34.20 -15.48 -17.19
CA ASP A 689 34.42 -15.08 -18.60
C ASP A 689 33.18 -14.36 -19.16
N THR A 690 31.98 -14.83 -18.81
CA THR A 690 30.72 -14.21 -19.21
C THR A 690 30.54 -12.83 -18.58
N LEU A 691 30.91 -12.65 -17.31
CA LEU A 691 30.90 -11.35 -16.64
C LEU A 691 31.85 -10.37 -17.34
N GLU A 692 33.06 -10.81 -17.70
CA GLU A 692 34.04 -10.00 -18.43
C GLU A 692 33.48 -9.55 -19.79
N ARG A 693 32.90 -10.48 -20.56
CA ARG A 693 32.26 -10.18 -21.85
C ARG A 693 31.09 -9.21 -21.70
N ALA A 694 30.25 -9.40 -20.68
CA ALA A 694 29.11 -8.52 -20.41
C ALA A 694 29.56 -7.10 -20.05
N VAL A 695 30.59 -6.95 -19.20
CA VAL A 695 31.15 -5.63 -18.86
C VAL A 695 31.75 -4.96 -20.09
N ALA A 696 32.48 -5.70 -20.93
CA ALA A 696 33.05 -5.17 -22.17
C ALA A 696 31.97 -4.65 -23.14
N GLU A 697 30.83 -5.35 -23.23
CA GLU A 697 29.70 -4.91 -24.06
C GLU A 697 28.99 -3.69 -23.48
N ILE A 698 28.75 -3.65 -22.16
CA ILE A 698 28.19 -2.50 -21.46
C ILE A 698 29.09 -1.27 -21.67
N ASN A 699 30.40 -1.42 -21.55
CA ASN A 699 31.36 -0.34 -21.79
C ASN A 699 31.33 0.17 -23.23
N ARG A 700 31.13 -0.72 -24.21
CA ARG A 700 30.96 -0.31 -25.61
C ARG A 700 29.75 0.59 -25.80
N GLN A 701 28.63 0.28 -25.13
CA GLN A 701 27.42 1.10 -25.17
C GLN A 701 27.59 2.42 -24.40
N LEU A 702 28.18 2.37 -23.19
CA LEU A 702 28.47 3.58 -22.40
C LEU A 702 29.38 4.54 -23.17
N ALA A 703 30.40 4.02 -23.85
CA ALA A 703 31.28 4.80 -24.71
C ALA A 703 30.54 5.43 -25.90
N ALA A 704 29.60 4.69 -26.52
CA ALA A 704 28.76 5.22 -27.60
C ALA A 704 27.85 6.38 -27.14
N ASP A 705 27.37 6.32 -25.89
CA ASP A 705 26.55 7.35 -25.26
C ASP A 705 27.37 8.47 -24.56
N GLY A 706 28.71 8.42 -24.63
CA GLY A 706 29.61 9.40 -24.02
C GLY A 706 29.61 9.39 -22.48
N ARG A 707 29.30 8.23 -21.87
CA ARG A 707 29.27 8.01 -20.42
C ARG A 707 30.56 7.33 -19.94
N ALA A 708 30.87 7.48 -18.65
CA ALA A 708 32.03 6.82 -18.04
C ALA A 708 31.88 5.29 -18.06
N GLU A 709 32.94 4.59 -18.44
CA GLU A 709 33.03 3.13 -18.48
C GLU A 709 33.13 2.52 -17.07
N ILE A 710 32.71 1.27 -16.93
CA ILE A 710 32.86 0.44 -15.75
C ILE A 710 34.23 -0.25 -15.80
N GLU A 711 35.06 -0.05 -14.79
CA GLU A 711 36.35 -0.72 -14.66
C GLU A 711 36.15 -2.08 -13.98
N LEU A 712 36.50 -3.16 -14.66
CA LEU A 712 36.64 -4.49 -14.07
C LEU A 712 38.14 -4.75 -13.86
N SER A 713 38.55 -4.95 -12.62
CA SER A 713 39.95 -5.16 -12.24
C SER A 713 40.09 -6.40 -11.37
N GLU A 714 41.24 -7.06 -11.48
CA GLU A 714 41.60 -8.14 -10.57
C GLU A 714 42.50 -7.61 -9.46
N THR A 715 42.18 -7.98 -8.21
CA THR A 715 43.01 -7.65 -7.05
C THR A 715 43.26 -8.91 -6.22
N VAL A 716 44.49 -9.11 -5.78
CA VAL A 716 44.84 -10.24 -4.89
C VAL A 716 44.87 -9.77 -3.45
N VAL A 717 44.00 -10.33 -2.60
CA VAL A 717 43.93 -10.08 -1.15
C VAL A 717 44.07 -11.42 -0.43
N ALA A 718 44.96 -11.50 0.57
CA ALA A 718 45.24 -12.73 1.34
C ALA A 718 45.50 -14.00 0.49
N GLY A 719 46.04 -13.83 -0.73
CA GLY A 719 46.31 -14.93 -1.67
C GLY A 719 45.09 -15.40 -2.49
N ARG A 720 43.97 -14.68 -2.45
CA ARG A 720 42.75 -14.93 -3.23
C ARG A 720 42.56 -13.84 -4.28
N THR A 721 42.10 -14.21 -5.46
CA THR A 721 41.83 -13.28 -6.56
C THR A 721 40.39 -12.79 -6.47
N TYR A 722 40.24 -11.47 -6.33
CA TYR A 722 38.97 -10.77 -6.34
C TYR A 722 38.77 -10.09 -7.68
N HIS A 723 37.56 -10.19 -8.23
CA HIS A 723 37.12 -9.39 -9.38
C HIS A 723 36.35 -8.19 -8.86
N VAL A 724 36.87 -6.98 -9.09
CA VAL A 724 36.31 -5.74 -8.56
C VAL A 724 35.80 -4.88 -9.70
N LEU A 725 34.49 -4.63 -9.69
CA LEU A 725 33.82 -3.69 -10.59
C LEU A 725 33.73 -2.32 -9.92
N ARG A 726 34.20 -1.29 -10.61
CA ARG A 726 34.21 0.09 -10.12
C ARG A 726 33.80 1.04 -11.24
N GLN A 727 32.88 1.94 -10.96
CA GLN A 727 32.59 3.05 -11.88
C GLN A 727 33.36 4.29 -11.39
N PRO A 728 34.12 5.01 -12.24
CA PRO A 728 34.98 6.12 -11.80
C PRO A 728 34.27 7.24 -11.03
N ASP A 729 32.99 7.48 -11.34
CA ASP A 729 32.15 8.50 -10.71
C ASP A 729 31.33 7.98 -9.51
N ALA A 730 31.41 6.68 -9.19
CA ALA A 730 30.65 6.06 -8.11
C ALA A 730 31.52 5.86 -6.86
N THR A 731 30.93 6.12 -5.69
CA THR A 731 31.55 5.87 -4.38
C THR A 731 31.54 4.39 -3.97
N VAL A 732 30.95 3.51 -4.79
CA VAL A 732 30.68 2.11 -4.47
C VAL A 732 31.43 1.22 -5.45
N GLU A 733 32.16 0.25 -4.90
CA GLU A 733 32.77 -0.85 -5.65
C GLU A 733 32.00 -2.15 -5.36
N LEU A 734 31.91 -3.02 -6.36
CA LEU A 734 31.38 -4.38 -6.21
C LEU A 734 32.55 -5.36 -6.29
N ALA A 735 32.80 -6.10 -5.23
CA ALA A 735 33.79 -7.17 -5.21
C ALA A 735 33.10 -8.52 -5.37
N LEU A 736 33.70 -9.40 -6.16
CA LEU A 736 33.29 -10.79 -6.35
C LEU A 736 34.47 -11.71 -6.05
N LEU A 737 34.18 -12.82 -5.37
CA LEU A 737 35.12 -13.90 -5.10
C LEU A 737 34.43 -15.25 -5.30
N VAL A 738 35.05 -16.14 -6.06
CA VAL A 738 34.67 -17.55 -6.08
C VAL A 738 35.46 -18.30 -5.00
N VAL A 739 34.77 -18.97 -4.09
CA VAL A 739 35.35 -19.69 -2.96
C VAL A 739 34.45 -20.85 -2.54
N ASP A 740 35.04 -22.04 -2.37
CA ASP A 740 34.36 -23.26 -1.89
C ASP A 740 33.08 -23.62 -2.66
N GLY A 741 33.05 -23.35 -3.98
CA GLY A 741 31.88 -23.61 -4.82
C GLY A 741 30.82 -22.50 -4.81
N TYR A 742 31.09 -21.36 -4.17
CA TYR A 742 30.19 -20.21 -4.13
C TYR A 742 30.83 -18.96 -4.75
N LEU A 743 30.05 -18.21 -5.53
CA LEU A 743 30.33 -16.82 -5.85
C LEU A 743 29.79 -15.94 -4.73
N VAL A 744 30.68 -15.26 -4.03
CA VAL A 744 30.35 -14.29 -2.98
C VAL A 744 30.56 -12.88 -3.55
N ALA A 745 29.50 -12.09 -3.60
CA ALA A 745 29.50 -10.71 -4.07
C ALA A 745 29.09 -9.75 -2.94
N ALA A 746 29.81 -8.64 -2.79
CA ALA A 746 29.55 -7.65 -1.74
C ALA A 746 30.13 -6.26 -2.08
N PRO A 747 29.71 -5.19 -1.38
CA PRO A 747 30.32 -3.85 -1.48
C PRO A 747 31.74 -3.82 -0.91
N GLY A 748 32.72 -4.14 -1.75
CA GLY A 748 34.13 -4.15 -1.42
C GLY A 748 34.65 -5.45 -0.83
N THR A 749 35.97 -5.63 -0.93
CA THR A 749 36.66 -6.87 -0.56
C THR A 749 36.63 -7.16 0.95
N ALA A 750 36.59 -6.11 1.78
CA ALA A 750 36.61 -6.22 3.24
C ALA A 750 35.41 -7.00 3.80
N LEU A 751 34.22 -6.83 3.23
CA LEU A 751 33.02 -7.52 3.71
C LEU A 751 33.05 -9.03 3.39
N ILE A 752 33.66 -9.40 2.25
CA ILE A 752 33.89 -10.81 1.89
C ILE A 752 34.94 -11.44 2.81
N GLU A 753 36.05 -10.74 3.06
CA GLU A 753 37.08 -11.24 4.00
C GLU A 753 36.52 -11.43 5.42
N GLN A 754 35.68 -10.50 5.89
CA GLN A 754 34.98 -10.67 7.17
C GLN A 754 34.07 -11.90 7.16
N ALA A 755 33.31 -12.14 6.08
CA ALA A 755 32.47 -13.34 5.95
C ALA A 755 33.30 -14.63 6.04
N LEU A 756 34.45 -14.67 5.37
CA LEU A 756 35.37 -15.81 5.39
C LEU A 756 35.97 -16.03 6.79
N GLN A 757 36.31 -14.96 7.49
CA GLN A 757 36.79 -15.04 8.86
C GLN A 757 35.71 -15.58 9.82
N HIS A 758 34.49 -15.07 9.72
CA HIS A 758 33.34 -15.55 10.49
C HIS A 758 33.08 -17.04 10.24
N ARG A 759 33.08 -17.46 8.97
CA ARG A 759 32.93 -18.87 8.58
C ARG A 759 34.02 -19.76 9.17
N SER A 760 35.29 -19.34 9.06
CA SER A 760 36.43 -20.11 9.58
C SER A 760 36.45 -20.23 11.11
N SER A 761 35.88 -19.25 11.83
CA SER A 761 35.76 -19.24 13.28
C SER A 761 34.47 -19.90 13.80
N GLY A 762 33.55 -20.25 12.90
CA GLY A 762 32.24 -20.83 13.24
C GLY A 762 31.23 -19.84 13.77
N LEU A 763 31.48 -18.53 13.64
CA LEU A 763 30.56 -17.44 13.97
C LEU A 763 29.61 -17.20 12.80
N THR A 764 28.73 -18.16 12.52
CA THR A 764 27.79 -18.10 11.38
C THR A 764 26.33 -18.05 11.85
N LEU A 765 25.44 -17.48 11.03
CA LEU A 765 24.02 -17.33 11.34
C LEU A 765 23.36 -18.67 11.72
N PRO A 766 23.52 -19.77 10.96
CA PRO A 766 22.94 -21.06 11.33
C PRO A 766 23.42 -21.58 12.68
N ARG A 767 24.59 -21.16 13.18
CA ARG A 767 25.14 -21.60 14.46
C ARG A 767 24.77 -20.69 15.64
N SER A 768 24.09 -19.58 15.37
CA SER A 768 23.67 -18.64 16.42
C SER A 768 22.55 -19.21 17.29
N ALA A 769 22.55 -18.87 18.59
CA ALA A 769 21.52 -19.35 19.51
C ALA A 769 20.12 -18.86 19.11
N ALA A 770 19.99 -17.61 18.68
CA ALA A 770 18.71 -17.03 18.28
C ALA A 770 18.12 -17.73 17.05
N PHE A 771 18.95 -18.06 16.05
CA PHE A 771 18.50 -18.84 14.89
C PHE A 771 18.07 -20.25 15.29
N GLN A 772 18.88 -20.94 16.11
CA GLN A 772 18.61 -22.30 16.57
C GLN A 772 17.36 -22.42 17.44
N GLU A 773 17.07 -21.41 18.28
CA GLU A 773 15.88 -21.39 19.14
C GLU A 773 14.57 -21.22 18.36
N LEU A 774 14.64 -20.57 17.20
CA LEU A 774 13.53 -20.27 16.30
C LEU A 774 13.32 -21.33 15.22
N LEU A 775 14.25 -22.26 15.01
CA LEU A 775 14.03 -23.37 14.08
C LEU A 775 12.74 -24.13 14.43
N PRO A 776 11.92 -24.46 13.41
CA PRO A 776 10.69 -25.20 13.63
C PRO A 776 11.00 -26.59 14.18
N ARG A 777 10.11 -27.08 15.05
CA ARG A 777 10.21 -28.43 15.62
C ARG A 777 9.41 -29.41 14.77
N ASP A 778 9.98 -29.82 13.65
CA ASP A 778 9.36 -30.77 12.73
C ASP A 778 10.30 -31.94 12.36
N GLY A 779 9.88 -32.76 11.39
CA GLY A 779 10.61 -33.96 10.96
C GLY A 779 11.69 -33.73 9.91
N ASN A 780 11.85 -32.49 9.41
CA ASN A 780 12.83 -32.18 8.38
C ASN A 780 14.18 -31.81 8.99
N ALA A 781 15.26 -32.33 8.40
CA ALA A 781 16.62 -31.97 8.83
C ALA A 781 17.07 -30.61 8.29
N ASP A 782 16.52 -30.21 7.16
CA ASP A 782 16.87 -28.99 6.42
C ASP A 782 15.59 -28.29 5.95
N CYS A 783 15.73 -27.05 5.48
CA CYS A 783 14.68 -26.27 4.82
C CYS A 783 14.91 -26.28 3.30
N SER A 784 13.89 -25.96 2.52
CA SER A 784 14.05 -25.57 1.10
C SER A 784 14.31 -24.07 0.95
N ALA A 785 13.76 -23.26 1.85
CA ALA A 785 14.08 -21.84 1.94
C ALA A 785 14.00 -21.36 3.38
N VAL A 786 14.79 -20.35 3.71
CA VAL A 786 14.84 -19.71 5.02
C VAL A 786 14.80 -18.20 4.85
N VAL A 787 14.02 -17.52 5.67
CA VAL A 787 14.07 -16.06 5.84
C VAL A 787 14.28 -15.75 7.32
N TRP A 788 15.43 -15.16 7.62
CA TRP A 788 15.81 -14.64 8.93
C TRP A 788 15.62 -13.13 8.97
N ARG A 789 15.08 -12.64 10.09
CA ARG A 789 15.03 -11.22 10.44
C ARG A 789 15.48 -11.00 11.87
N ASN A 790 16.22 -9.93 12.10
CA ASN A 790 16.57 -9.43 13.42
C ASN A 790 16.66 -7.90 13.36
N LEU A 791 15.55 -7.22 13.64
CA LEU A 791 15.44 -5.79 13.40
C LEU A 791 15.92 -4.95 14.59
N ASP A 792 16.22 -5.55 15.74
CA ASP A 792 16.73 -4.85 16.93
C ASP A 792 18.03 -4.08 16.66
N GLY A 793 18.99 -4.70 15.96
CA GLY A 793 20.25 -4.05 15.57
C GLY A 793 20.08 -2.99 14.48
N LEU A 794 19.11 -3.19 13.59
CA LEU A 794 18.74 -2.28 12.50
C LEU A 794 18.08 -1.00 13.04
N LEU A 795 17.15 -1.15 13.98
CA LEU A 795 16.49 -0.04 14.69
C LEU A 795 17.50 0.79 15.50
N ALA A 796 18.53 0.16 16.08
CA ALA A 796 19.59 0.86 16.79
C ALA A 796 20.56 1.63 15.88
N ALA A 797 20.74 1.17 14.63
CA ALA A 797 21.68 1.75 13.66
C ALA A 797 21.09 2.85 12.78
N ILE A 798 19.76 2.93 12.67
CA ILE A 798 19.07 3.97 11.90
C ILE A 798 18.68 5.10 12.87
N PRO A 799 19.12 6.35 12.65
CA PRO A 799 18.60 7.50 13.39
C PRO A 799 17.07 7.54 13.28
N GLU A 800 16.33 8.01 14.29
CA GLU A 800 14.85 8.06 14.24
C GLU A 800 14.31 8.73 12.94
N GLN A 801 15.09 9.64 12.37
CA GLN A 801 14.89 10.35 11.09
C GLN A 801 15.05 9.50 9.82
N GLY A 802 15.66 8.32 9.89
CA GLY A 802 15.81 7.37 8.78
C GLY A 802 14.72 6.29 8.76
N ILE A 803 14.24 5.86 9.94
CA ILE A 803 13.07 4.98 10.08
C ILE A 803 11.81 5.73 9.58
N ALA A 804 11.76 7.04 9.86
CA ALA A 804 10.80 8.02 9.36
C ALA A 804 10.55 8.03 7.84
N GLN A 805 11.58 7.72 7.03
CA GLN A 805 11.58 7.84 5.57
C GLN A 805 11.11 6.55 4.88
N LEU A 806 10.93 5.46 5.64
CA LEU A 806 10.44 4.21 5.10
C LEU A 806 8.93 4.28 4.78
N PRO A 807 8.47 3.56 3.73
CA PRO A 807 7.05 3.44 3.42
C PRO A 807 6.23 2.99 4.65
N PRO A 808 4.96 3.40 4.81
CA PRO A 808 4.13 3.06 5.97
C PRO A 808 4.05 1.55 6.22
N GLU A 809 3.97 0.74 5.17
CA GLU A 809 3.96 -0.72 5.25
C GLU A 809 5.28 -1.29 5.80
N ALA A 810 6.43 -0.74 5.36
CA ALA A 810 7.75 -1.13 5.85
C ALA A 810 7.97 -0.69 7.31
N ARG A 811 7.37 0.43 7.72
CA ARG A 811 7.40 0.91 9.11
C ARG A 811 6.51 0.09 10.03
N ALA A 812 5.30 -0.27 9.60
CA ALA A 812 4.44 -1.18 10.35
C ALA A 812 5.14 -2.53 10.59
N LEU A 813 5.81 -3.08 9.57
CA LEU A 813 6.64 -4.29 9.68
C LEU A 813 7.84 -4.13 10.66
N LEU A 814 8.42 -2.93 10.76
CA LEU A 814 9.50 -2.61 11.71
C LEU A 814 9.01 -2.35 13.14
N GLU A 815 7.82 -1.76 13.29
CA GLU A 815 7.20 -1.40 14.56
C GLU A 815 6.49 -2.62 15.21
N GLU A 816 6.01 -3.59 14.41
CA GLU A 816 5.40 -4.86 14.83
C GLU A 816 6.41 -5.98 15.17
N GLY A 817 7.68 -5.87 14.75
CA GLY A 817 8.61 -7.02 14.70
C GLY A 817 10.06 -6.74 15.08
N GLY A 818 10.31 -6.12 16.24
CA GLY A 818 11.68 -5.80 16.69
C GLY A 818 12.58 -7.03 16.90
N GLY A 819 12.06 -8.07 17.56
CA GLY A 819 12.85 -9.25 17.90
C GLY A 819 13.09 -10.22 16.73
N PRO A 820 13.95 -11.23 16.93
CA PRO A 820 14.32 -12.16 15.89
C PRO A 820 13.11 -12.97 15.40
N GLY A 821 13.08 -13.23 14.10
CA GLY A 821 12.08 -14.05 13.45
C GLY A 821 12.71 -14.93 12.37
N LEU A 822 12.17 -16.13 12.22
CA LEU A 822 12.62 -17.12 11.25
C LEU A 822 11.41 -17.69 10.52
N LEU A 823 11.45 -17.69 9.20
CA LEU A 823 10.57 -18.47 8.34
C LEU A 823 11.39 -19.60 7.72
N CYS A 824 10.91 -20.82 7.80
CA CYS A 824 11.43 -21.95 7.06
C CYS A 824 10.32 -22.50 6.16
N ALA A 825 10.64 -22.73 4.89
CA ALA A 825 9.73 -23.31 3.91
C ALA A 825 10.30 -24.61 3.34
N TYR A 826 9.41 -25.52 3.00
CA TYR A 826 9.67 -26.87 2.51
C TYR A 826 8.91 -27.09 1.22
N GLY A 827 9.63 -27.32 0.13
CA GLY A 827 9.07 -27.82 -1.11
C GLY A 827 8.98 -29.34 -1.04
N THR A 828 7.76 -29.89 -1.02
CA THR A 828 7.53 -31.34 -1.21
C THR A 828 7.15 -31.62 -2.66
N ASP A 829 7.00 -32.86 -3.09
CA ASP A 829 6.57 -33.14 -4.48
C ASP A 829 5.27 -32.40 -4.86
N ASN A 830 4.26 -32.42 -3.98
CA ASN A 830 2.91 -31.94 -4.28
C ASN A 830 2.46 -30.76 -3.41
N GLY A 831 3.38 -30.07 -2.74
CA GLY A 831 3.00 -29.01 -1.79
C GLY A 831 4.15 -28.15 -1.32
N ILE A 832 3.83 -26.98 -0.80
CA ILE A 832 4.75 -26.07 -0.11
C ILE A 832 4.22 -25.88 1.32
N VAL A 833 5.05 -26.23 2.29
CA VAL A 833 4.76 -26.00 3.72
C VAL A 833 5.72 -24.94 4.22
N ALA A 834 5.24 -23.98 4.99
CA ALA A 834 6.06 -22.97 5.61
C ALA A 834 5.71 -22.82 7.09
N SER A 835 6.73 -22.70 7.93
CA SER A 835 6.62 -22.50 9.37
C SER A 835 7.46 -21.28 9.75
N GLY A 836 6.78 -20.26 10.25
CA GLY A 836 7.37 -19.06 10.81
C GLY A 836 7.34 -19.09 12.34
N SER A 837 8.38 -18.57 12.97
CA SER A 837 8.45 -18.39 14.42
C SER A 837 9.13 -17.05 14.74
N GLY A 838 8.79 -16.45 15.87
CA GLY A 838 9.42 -15.21 16.32
C GLY A 838 8.48 -14.32 17.13
N SER A 839 9.00 -13.18 17.58
CA SER A 839 8.18 -12.15 18.24
C SER A 839 7.37 -11.39 17.19
N GLY A 840 6.04 -11.39 17.36
CA GLY A 840 5.09 -10.66 16.51
C GLY A 840 4.51 -11.50 15.38
N SER A 841 3.20 -11.34 15.12
CA SER A 841 2.44 -12.02 14.05
C SER A 841 2.93 -11.68 12.62
N GLY A 842 3.86 -10.73 12.51
CA GLY A 842 4.40 -10.09 11.32
C GLY A 842 5.15 -10.94 10.28
N VAL A 843 5.43 -12.23 10.52
CA VAL A 843 6.30 -13.01 9.59
C VAL A 843 5.56 -13.39 8.29
N LEU A 844 4.23 -13.58 8.32
CA LEU A 844 3.42 -13.85 7.10
C LEU A 844 2.23 -12.91 6.90
N THR A 845 1.94 -11.98 7.83
CA THR A 845 0.86 -10.97 7.64
C THR A 845 1.16 -9.95 6.54
N GLY A 846 2.41 -9.92 6.03
CA GLY A 846 2.79 -9.17 4.82
C GLY A 846 2.31 -9.78 3.49
N MET A 847 1.68 -10.97 3.49
CA MET A 847 0.92 -11.48 2.35
C MET A 847 -0.52 -10.94 2.44
N PRO A 848 -1.16 -10.51 1.33
CA PRO A 848 -2.33 -9.62 1.39
C PRO A 848 -3.57 -10.35 1.92
N ALA A 849 -3.77 -10.32 3.25
CA ALA A 849 -5.05 -10.59 3.89
C ALA A 849 -6.09 -9.47 3.62
N ALA A 850 -5.68 -8.37 2.97
CA ALA A 850 -6.50 -7.22 2.60
C ALA A 850 -7.72 -7.56 1.69
N GLY A 851 -7.80 -8.78 1.15
CA GLY A 851 -8.99 -9.25 0.43
C GLY A 851 -10.15 -9.68 1.35
N LEU A 852 -9.89 -10.14 2.58
CA LEU A 852 -10.90 -10.77 3.43
C LEU A 852 -11.69 -9.77 4.28
N THR A 853 -11.07 -8.68 4.73
CA THR A 853 -11.76 -7.57 5.41
C THR A 853 -12.72 -6.82 4.48
N GLY A 854 -12.40 -6.74 3.17
CA GLY A 854 -13.30 -6.17 2.16
C GLY A 854 -14.54 -7.01 1.87
N LEU A 855 -14.45 -8.34 2.04
CA LEU A 855 -15.57 -9.28 1.86
C LEU A 855 -16.58 -9.25 3.01
N LEU A 856 -16.15 -8.93 4.23
CA LEU A 856 -17.02 -8.84 5.40
C LEU A 856 -17.73 -7.49 5.55
N ALA A 857 -17.29 -6.44 4.86
CA ALA A 857 -17.87 -5.08 4.93
C ALA A 857 -19.02 -4.82 3.92
N GLY A 858 -19.63 -5.86 3.37
CA GLY A 858 -20.70 -5.77 2.37
C GLY A 858 -21.99 -5.14 2.92
N ARG A 859 -22.07 -3.80 2.95
CA ARG A 859 -23.35 -3.09 3.14
C ARG A 859 -24.17 -3.11 1.83
N PRO A 860 -25.46 -3.50 1.85
CA PRO A 860 -26.30 -3.52 0.68
C PRO A 860 -26.59 -2.09 0.19
N ARG A 861 -26.36 -1.84 -1.11
CA ARG A 861 -26.95 -0.70 -1.81
C ARG A 861 -28.45 -0.96 -1.94
N SER A 862 -29.27 -0.22 -1.20
CA SER A 862 -30.71 -0.14 -1.44
C SER A 862 -30.98 0.44 -2.84
N GLY A 863 -31.30 -0.43 -3.79
CA GLY A 863 -31.82 -0.05 -5.09
C GLY A 863 -33.34 0.03 -5.04
N ASP A 864 -33.90 1.23 -5.25
CA ASP A 864 -35.32 1.40 -5.53
C ASP A 864 -35.59 0.99 -6.99
N LYS A 865 -36.37 -0.09 -7.16
CA LYS A 865 -36.91 -0.55 -8.44
C LYS A 865 -38.30 0.04 -8.60
N SER A 866 -38.53 0.74 -9.72
CA SER A 866 -39.85 0.77 -10.34
C SER A 866 -39.80 0.40 -11.83
N ALA A 867 -40.27 -0.82 -12.08
CA ALA A 867 -41.06 -1.29 -13.23
C ALA A 867 -40.56 -1.12 -14.69
N ASP A 868 -39.98 -2.23 -15.19
CA ASP A 868 -40.31 -3.04 -16.40
C ASP A 868 -41.53 -2.66 -17.30
N PRO A 869 -41.72 -3.26 -18.52
CA PRO A 869 -40.81 -4.05 -19.38
C PRO A 869 -40.99 -3.82 -20.93
N LEU A 870 -40.25 -4.60 -21.75
CA LEU A 870 -40.47 -4.96 -23.19
C LEU A 870 -40.20 -3.85 -24.23
N SER A 871 -39.60 -4.04 -25.41
CA SER A 871 -39.21 -5.23 -26.19
C SER A 871 -38.33 -4.81 -27.39
N SER A 872 -37.35 -5.67 -27.71
CA SER A 872 -36.98 -6.14 -29.06
C SER A 872 -36.42 -5.19 -30.15
N ARG A 873 -35.23 -5.64 -30.62
CA ARG A 873 -34.71 -5.73 -32.00
C ARG A 873 -34.12 -4.48 -32.65
N GLY A 874 -32.85 -4.62 -33.02
CA GLY A 874 -32.08 -3.76 -33.91
C GLY A 874 -30.60 -3.95 -33.65
#